data_AF-A0A6P8BJU5-F1
#
_entry.id   AF-A0A6P8BJU5-F1
#
_cell.length_a   1.000
_cell.length_b   1.000
_cell.length_c   1.000
_cell.angle_alpha   90.00
_cell.angle_beta   90.00
_cell.angle_gamma   90.00
#
_symmetry.space_group_name_H-M   'P 1'
#
loop_
_entity.id
_entity.type
_entity.pdbx_description
1 polymer ?
#
loop_
_entity_poly.entity_id
_entity_poly.type
_entity_poly.pdbx_seq_one_letter_code
_entity_poly.pdbx_strand_id
1 'polypeptide(L)'
;MVQPLSSQPIPPFPEGLQTIELSRISLRGLLEKDDKELDKFYNIDTPQGRQLWDEACRVYKVGQETLPVLDMEMKLAYKARDRAGVFDMGYKCPSISASGEPKFSEAFNVPLYESLVDRQAGFQLPPWLESHRGLFLDMLSHGNEICHVLLGALEKKLQVAPGTMTSLHRVEDPSNDFLRVLHYPATLPGDDANQAKFPPHRDSVSVAMLFTAVAGLQILESSDGGNAKTYDDESMTTKWRWIEPVEGHVIVNLGDALAILSNELLRSGFHRVVGAPGRQAEVDKYSVLLGYSPALTTPMRPLVSPVIPPVAPVLSCEEWGAQRVSKPGGCWHPNGCCSPFASIAGNGSSSSSDDTSKPNTTMASILCLAAVCLPFAGASVATIYSHTLGGQLQNRSIRYSQGKTFGGGTARNGMAYQRGTTSFYDGWAESVGDPSYSWTNMLPFLQKSVRYTTANATLRGGPLKVSFWNYYVPVSAAFAKGMKALGYNEVSTLQSGSILGYSEFPATLDPELQIRDSSETSFLRKAATDAAQHWGRKGRVTIYPNTLAKKVLFDGAKAATGVEMPPARNSTPSTRLGRSSWPLMLMVSGVGPSQLLQQLNVPVVGSLPGVGQNLRDHPGFSTLWSLNGVSQHRLWSNATYAAEATALFATSRSGPLTAFASNYILFDRLRQDANLSAPTSQAISSFPPDRPNTEFIWNAAGIPTRTPADQLALGVVVLSPTSAGSVTINTTDTAANPLVDVQWFASDADREQGVAAEGVVEAEMAPGPKVQSDAEIWAWIQQNASPNHHAVGTCRMGRRDDPAAVVDAKGCVLGGVSALRVVDASIMPLVMAGQPMATVYGIAEKLSADIVSGRKC
;
A
#
# COMPACT_ATOMS: atom_id res chain seq x y z
N MET A 1 -17.08 -29.32 42.31
CA MET A 1 -15.84 -29.00 41.57
C MET A 1 -16.20 -28.85 40.11
N VAL A 2 -15.53 -27.95 39.39
CA VAL A 2 -15.72 -27.77 37.94
C VAL A 2 -14.99 -28.89 37.19
N GLN A 3 -15.41 -29.24 35.98
CA GLN A 3 -14.68 -30.19 35.15
C GLN A 3 -13.30 -29.62 34.75
N PRO A 4 -12.20 -30.38 34.87
CA PRO A 4 -10.88 -29.92 34.44
C PRO A 4 -10.85 -29.62 32.94
N LEU A 5 -10.25 -28.48 32.57
CA LEU A 5 -10.17 -28.04 31.17
C LEU A 5 -9.35 -28.99 30.28
N SER A 6 -8.33 -29.64 30.85
CA SER A 6 -7.54 -30.68 30.17
C SER A 6 -7.99 -32.08 30.57
N SER A 7 -8.15 -32.96 29.56
CA SER A 7 -8.34 -34.40 29.75
C SER A 7 -7.05 -35.15 30.12
N GLN A 8 -5.89 -34.54 29.84
CA GLN A 8 -4.56 -35.10 30.09
C GLN A 8 -3.92 -34.49 31.36
N PRO A 9 -3.15 -35.26 32.14
CA PRO A 9 -2.48 -34.76 33.34
C PRO A 9 -1.38 -33.76 32.98
N ILE A 10 -1.54 -32.51 33.43
CA ILE A 10 -0.56 -31.44 33.22
C ILE A 10 0.39 -31.38 34.43
N PRO A 11 1.72 -31.29 34.23
CA PRO A 11 2.68 -31.07 35.31
C PRO A 11 2.39 -29.77 36.09
N PRO A 12 2.66 -29.71 37.41
CA PRO A 12 2.45 -28.50 38.19
C PRO A 12 3.24 -27.32 37.65
N PHE A 13 2.72 -26.10 37.84
CA PHE A 13 3.44 -24.88 37.47
C PHE A 13 4.73 -24.76 38.30
N PRO A 14 5.90 -24.41 37.72
CA PRO A 14 7.15 -24.44 38.46
C PRO A 14 7.26 -23.35 39.54
N GLU A 15 7.65 -23.75 40.74
CA GLU A 15 7.96 -22.84 41.84
C GLU A 15 9.14 -21.91 41.52
N GLY A 16 9.17 -20.73 42.17
CA GLY A 16 10.27 -19.76 42.06
C GLY A 16 10.27 -18.88 40.79
N LEU A 17 9.31 -19.07 39.87
CA LEU A 17 9.13 -18.19 38.72
C LEU A 17 8.51 -16.84 39.12
N GLN A 18 8.93 -15.77 38.44
CA GLN A 18 8.34 -14.43 38.63
C GLN A 18 6.96 -14.37 37.94
N THR A 19 5.91 -14.61 38.71
CA THR A 19 4.50 -14.49 38.30
C THR A 19 3.96 -13.08 38.54
N ILE A 20 2.74 -12.82 38.06
CA ILE A 20 1.95 -11.63 38.41
C ILE A 20 0.53 -12.05 38.77
N GLU A 21 0.05 -11.61 39.93
CA GLU A 21 -1.32 -11.88 40.36
C GLU A 21 -2.29 -10.96 39.61
N LEU A 22 -3.15 -11.56 38.79
CA LEU A 22 -4.24 -10.85 38.12
C LEU A 22 -5.43 -10.70 39.09
N SER A 23 -6.09 -9.55 39.05
CA SER A 23 -7.40 -9.38 39.68
C SER A 23 -8.43 -10.29 39.01
N ARG A 24 -8.85 -11.35 39.70
CA ARG A 24 -9.83 -12.36 39.23
C ARG A 24 -11.23 -11.76 39.36
N ILE A 25 -12.14 -11.84 38.38
CA ILE A 25 -13.45 -11.11 38.42
C ILE A 25 -14.61 -11.99 38.90
N SER A 26 -15.55 -11.42 39.67
CA SER A 26 -16.78 -12.14 40.05
C SER A 26 -17.84 -12.09 38.97
N LEU A 27 -18.02 -13.18 38.23
CA LEU A 27 -19.17 -13.26 37.34
C LEU A 27 -20.48 -13.29 38.15
N ARG A 28 -20.45 -13.88 39.35
CA ARG A 28 -21.62 -13.89 40.24
C ARG A 28 -21.94 -12.49 40.76
N GLY A 29 -20.95 -11.79 41.31
CA GLY A 29 -21.10 -10.41 41.79
C GLY A 29 -21.53 -9.44 40.70
N LEU A 30 -20.99 -9.56 39.48
CA LEU A 30 -21.41 -8.73 38.35
C LEU A 30 -22.84 -9.02 37.88
N LEU A 31 -23.27 -10.29 37.83
CA LEU A 31 -24.65 -10.66 37.47
C LEU A 31 -25.66 -10.25 38.56
N GLU A 32 -25.29 -10.38 39.84
CA GLU A 32 -26.08 -9.91 40.99
C GLU A 32 -25.99 -8.38 41.21
N LYS A 33 -25.12 -7.68 40.44
CA LYS A 33 -24.86 -6.22 40.45
C LYS A 33 -24.35 -5.67 41.79
N ASP A 34 -23.52 -6.42 42.53
CA ASP A 34 -22.90 -5.93 43.76
C ASP A 34 -21.91 -4.78 43.48
N ASP A 35 -22.17 -3.61 44.07
CA ASP A 35 -21.30 -2.43 43.98
C ASP A 35 -19.88 -2.67 44.51
N LYS A 36 -19.69 -3.63 45.44
CA LYS A 36 -18.36 -4.01 45.93
C LYS A 36 -17.56 -4.78 44.89
N GLU A 37 -18.22 -5.59 44.07
CA GLU A 37 -17.60 -6.39 43.01
C GLU A 37 -17.33 -5.54 41.76
N LEU A 38 -18.07 -4.44 41.59
CA LEU A 38 -17.72 -3.36 40.67
C LEU A 38 -16.47 -2.57 41.12
N ASP A 39 -16.05 -2.65 42.37
CA ASP A 39 -14.78 -2.09 42.88
C ASP A 39 -13.67 -3.14 43.05
N LYS A 40 -14.04 -4.41 43.32
CA LYS A 40 -13.14 -5.53 43.65
C LYS A 40 -13.69 -6.88 43.20
N PHE A 41 -13.69 -7.09 41.89
CA PHE A 41 -13.47 -8.36 41.20
C PHE A 41 -13.12 -9.61 42.10
N TYR A 42 -13.97 -10.67 42.22
CA TYR A 42 -13.63 -12.10 42.57
C TYR A 42 -14.65 -13.27 42.23
N ASN A 43 -14.29 -14.20 41.30
CA ASN A 43 -14.81 -15.60 41.06
C ASN A 43 -16.09 -15.88 40.18
N ILE A 44 -16.04 -16.93 39.33
CA ILE A 44 -16.99 -17.20 38.22
C ILE A 44 -18.25 -18.07 38.51
N ASP A 45 -18.55 -18.40 39.78
CA ASP A 45 -19.47 -19.51 40.13
C ASP A 45 -20.98 -19.24 39.92
N THR A 46 -21.43 -19.15 38.67
CA THR A 46 -22.85 -19.04 38.26
C THR A 46 -23.27 -20.14 37.29
N PRO A 47 -24.58 -20.37 37.05
CA PRO A 47 -25.04 -21.29 36.01
C PRO A 47 -24.44 -20.95 34.64
N GLN A 48 -24.45 -19.67 34.25
CA GLN A 48 -23.88 -19.17 33.00
C GLN A 48 -22.36 -19.36 32.94
N GLY A 49 -21.64 -19.05 34.02
CA GLY A 49 -20.18 -19.22 34.09
C GLY A 49 -19.74 -20.68 33.99
N ARG A 50 -20.45 -21.58 34.68
CA ARG A 50 -20.20 -23.03 34.60
C ARG A 50 -20.57 -23.58 33.22
N GLN A 51 -21.67 -23.14 32.62
CA GLN A 51 -22.05 -23.54 31.27
C GLN A 51 -20.98 -23.14 30.24
N LEU A 52 -20.53 -21.87 30.25
CA LEU A 52 -19.47 -21.41 29.35
C LEU A 52 -18.14 -22.16 29.58
N TRP A 53 -17.85 -22.56 30.82
CA TRP A 53 -16.69 -23.39 31.14
C TRP A 53 -16.82 -24.82 30.58
N ASP A 54 -17.96 -25.47 30.79
CA ASP A 54 -18.22 -26.82 30.28
C ASP A 54 -18.27 -26.85 28.74
N GLU A 55 -18.66 -25.73 28.11
CA GLU A 55 -18.52 -25.49 26.66
C GLU A 55 -17.04 -25.34 26.26
N ALA A 56 -16.25 -24.56 26.99
CA ALA A 56 -14.80 -24.43 26.77
C ALA A 56 -14.06 -25.78 26.89
N CYS A 57 -14.39 -26.61 27.89
CA CYS A 57 -13.86 -27.97 28.04
C CYS A 57 -14.13 -28.86 26.83
N ARG A 58 -15.35 -28.78 26.27
CA ARG A 58 -15.73 -29.53 25.07
C ARG A 58 -15.00 -29.00 23.83
N VAL A 59 -14.88 -27.68 23.66
CA VAL A 59 -14.16 -27.07 22.53
C VAL A 59 -12.65 -27.32 22.58
N TYR A 60 -12.05 -27.25 23.77
CA TYR A 60 -10.65 -27.61 24.02
C TYR A 60 -10.39 -29.05 23.57
N LYS A 61 -11.27 -29.97 23.96
CA LYS A 61 -11.21 -31.38 23.57
C LYS A 61 -11.32 -31.58 22.04
N VAL A 62 -12.21 -30.85 21.34
CA VAL A 62 -12.27 -30.90 19.85
C VAL A 62 -10.93 -30.49 19.23
N GLY A 63 -10.21 -29.54 19.82
CA GLY A 63 -8.83 -29.22 19.43
C GLY A 63 -7.89 -30.42 19.52
N GLN A 64 -7.89 -31.12 20.67
CA GLN A 64 -7.06 -32.30 20.92
C GLN A 64 -7.39 -33.48 20.00
N GLU A 65 -8.67 -33.67 19.63
CA GLU A 65 -9.12 -34.80 18.80
C GLU A 65 -9.01 -34.53 17.28
N THR A 66 -8.87 -33.28 16.84
CA THR A 66 -8.81 -32.93 15.41
C THR A 66 -7.41 -32.53 14.93
N LEU A 67 -6.73 -31.62 15.64
CA LEU A 67 -5.52 -30.97 15.15
C LEU A 67 -4.33 -31.94 14.95
N PRO A 68 -4.05 -32.92 15.84
CA PRO A 68 -2.96 -33.89 15.65
C PRO A 68 -3.24 -35.01 14.64
N VAL A 69 -4.51 -35.20 14.25
CA VAL A 69 -4.96 -36.40 13.50
C VAL A 69 -5.23 -36.08 12.03
N LEU A 70 -5.61 -34.84 11.73
CA LEU A 70 -5.87 -34.39 10.36
C LEU A 70 -4.58 -33.99 9.66
N ASP A 71 -4.43 -34.40 8.40
CA ASP A 71 -3.29 -34.02 7.59
C ASP A 71 -3.24 -32.51 7.31
N MET A 72 -2.05 -32.02 6.99
CA MET A 72 -1.81 -30.59 6.80
C MET A 72 -2.53 -30.02 5.57
N GLU A 73 -2.88 -30.83 4.56
CA GLU A 73 -3.62 -30.37 3.38
C GLU A 73 -5.10 -30.15 3.70
N MET A 74 -5.74 -31.12 4.38
CA MET A 74 -7.11 -31.00 4.90
C MET A 74 -7.26 -29.86 5.92
N LYS A 75 -6.21 -29.57 6.71
CA LYS A 75 -6.17 -28.41 7.60
C LYS A 75 -6.05 -27.10 6.80
N LEU A 76 -5.04 -26.96 5.93
CA LEU A 76 -4.82 -25.77 5.09
C LEU A 76 -5.95 -25.46 4.09
N ALA A 77 -6.76 -26.46 3.72
CA ALA A 77 -7.95 -26.26 2.89
C ALA A 77 -9.03 -25.40 3.57
N TYR A 78 -9.07 -25.34 4.91
CA TYR A 78 -10.08 -24.57 5.63
C TYR A 78 -9.80 -23.06 5.58
N LYS A 79 -10.63 -22.34 4.82
CA LYS A 79 -10.72 -20.88 4.78
C LYS A 79 -12.05 -20.44 5.41
N ALA A 80 -12.03 -19.46 6.31
CA ALA A 80 -13.27 -18.93 6.90
C ALA A 80 -13.94 -17.88 5.99
N ARG A 81 -13.17 -17.06 5.28
CA ARG A 81 -13.67 -16.01 4.38
C ARG A 81 -12.89 -16.04 3.06
N ASP A 82 -13.56 -15.68 1.96
CA ASP A 82 -12.92 -15.36 0.66
C ASP A 82 -12.32 -13.93 0.63
N ARG A 83 -12.26 -13.25 1.79
CA ARG A 83 -11.74 -11.89 1.95
C ARG A 83 -10.55 -11.88 2.91
N ALA A 84 -9.66 -10.91 2.75
CA ALA A 84 -8.42 -10.83 3.52
C ALA A 84 -8.54 -9.90 4.74
N GLY A 85 -8.32 -10.45 5.93
CA GLY A 85 -8.18 -9.75 7.20
C GLY A 85 -7.43 -10.62 8.23
N VAL A 86 -7.03 -10.06 9.38
CA VAL A 86 -6.14 -10.79 10.32
C VAL A 86 -6.86 -11.88 11.12
N PHE A 87 -8.18 -11.75 11.32
CA PHE A 87 -9.01 -12.71 12.05
C PHE A 87 -9.70 -13.73 11.12
N ASP A 88 -9.73 -13.40 9.83
CA ASP A 88 -10.58 -13.90 8.74
C ASP A 88 -10.18 -15.27 8.15
N MET A 89 -9.44 -16.07 8.91
CA MET A 89 -8.35 -16.87 8.36
C MET A 89 -8.46 -18.38 8.66
N GLY A 90 -9.68 -18.92 8.75
CA GLY A 90 -9.93 -20.37 8.77
C GLY A 90 -8.98 -21.15 9.68
N TYR A 91 -8.19 -22.04 9.09
CA TYR A 91 -7.00 -22.63 9.71
C TYR A 91 -5.72 -21.82 9.41
N LYS A 92 -4.85 -21.65 10.41
CA LYS A 92 -3.48 -21.13 10.26
C LYS A 92 -2.46 -22.10 10.85
N CYS A 93 -1.37 -22.34 10.13
CA CYS A 93 -0.10 -22.74 10.71
C CYS A 93 0.99 -21.77 10.20
N PRO A 94 1.61 -20.93 11.06
CA PRO A 94 2.59 -19.94 10.60
C PRO A 94 3.90 -20.56 10.09
N SER A 95 4.28 -21.73 10.57
CA SER A 95 5.48 -22.44 10.12
C SER A 95 5.26 -23.94 10.23
N ILE A 96 5.37 -24.63 9.10
CA ILE A 96 5.34 -26.09 9.01
C ILE A 96 6.79 -26.60 9.00
N SER A 97 7.05 -27.72 9.65
CA SER A 97 8.35 -28.37 9.75
C SER A 97 8.67 -29.21 8.51
N ALA A 98 9.91 -29.72 8.41
CA ALA A 98 10.29 -30.63 7.33
C ALA A 98 9.57 -31.99 7.36
N SER A 99 8.90 -32.33 8.48
CA SER A 99 8.08 -33.54 8.62
C SER A 99 6.58 -33.30 8.38
N GLY A 100 6.17 -32.09 7.97
CA GLY A 100 4.76 -31.74 7.72
C GLY A 100 3.98 -31.24 8.93
N GLU A 101 4.57 -31.26 10.13
CA GLU A 101 3.93 -30.86 11.38
C GLU A 101 4.07 -29.36 11.71
N PRO A 102 3.19 -28.76 12.54
CA PRO A 102 3.39 -27.41 13.04
C PRO A 102 4.71 -27.25 13.79
N LYS A 103 5.52 -26.25 13.44
CA LYS A 103 6.82 -25.99 14.11
C LYS A 103 6.68 -25.20 15.41
N PHE A 104 5.73 -24.26 15.48
CA PHE A 104 5.57 -23.34 16.62
C PHE A 104 4.14 -23.28 17.14
N SER A 105 3.17 -23.24 16.24
CA SER A 105 1.74 -23.23 16.56
C SER A 105 0.89 -23.56 15.33
N GLU A 106 -0.35 -23.97 15.59
CA GLU A 106 -1.46 -23.96 14.64
C GLU A 106 -2.74 -23.48 15.35
N ALA A 107 -3.74 -23.05 14.58
CA ALA A 107 -5.04 -22.65 15.12
C ALA A 107 -6.14 -22.72 14.07
N PHE A 108 -7.38 -22.98 14.48
CA PHE A 108 -8.57 -22.75 13.65
C PHE A 108 -9.48 -21.68 14.26
N ASN A 109 -10.22 -20.97 13.41
CA ASN A 109 -11.11 -19.87 13.76
C ASN A 109 -12.55 -20.21 13.34
N VAL A 110 -13.54 -19.81 14.14
CA VAL A 110 -14.97 -19.85 13.83
C VAL A 110 -15.55 -18.46 14.08
N PRO A 111 -15.97 -17.70 13.05
CA PRO A 111 -16.54 -16.37 13.22
C PRO A 111 -18.00 -16.46 13.67
N LEU A 112 -18.44 -15.57 14.57
CA LEU A 112 -19.80 -15.60 15.12
C LEU A 112 -20.84 -15.18 14.08
N TYR A 113 -20.68 -13.99 13.50
CA TYR A 113 -21.69 -13.36 12.65
C TYR A 113 -22.11 -14.26 11.46
N GLU A 114 -21.15 -14.82 10.71
CA GLU A 114 -21.47 -15.70 9.57
C GLU A 114 -21.88 -17.14 9.96
N SER A 115 -21.54 -17.59 11.18
CA SER A 115 -22.01 -18.89 11.67
C SER A 115 -23.47 -18.83 12.13
N LEU A 116 -23.85 -17.72 12.77
CA LEU A 116 -25.14 -17.53 13.45
C LEU A 116 -26.17 -16.79 12.57
N VAL A 117 -25.75 -15.71 11.90
CA VAL A 117 -26.65 -14.74 11.24
C VAL A 117 -26.58 -14.87 9.72
N ASP A 118 -25.47 -14.48 9.08
CA ASP A 118 -25.35 -14.51 7.61
C ASP A 118 -24.62 -15.76 7.10
N ARG A 119 -25.38 -16.85 6.99
CA ARG A 119 -24.91 -18.11 6.38
C ARG A 119 -24.74 -18.05 4.85
N GLN A 120 -25.04 -16.92 4.20
CA GLN A 120 -24.79 -16.71 2.77
C GLN A 120 -23.53 -15.88 2.48
N ALA A 121 -22.86 -15.35 3.51
CA ALA A 121 -21.60 -14.61 3.42
C ALA A 121 -20.37 -15.42 2.92
N GLY A 122 -20.56 -16.71 2.59
CA GLY A 122 -19.51 -17.60 2.07
C GLY A 122 -18.80 -18.45 3.13
N PHE A 123 -19.16 -18.29 4.41
CA PHE A 123 -18.60 -19.12 5.49
C PHE A 123 -19.13 -20.56 5.45
N GLN A 124 -18.22 -21.53 5.44
CA GLN A 124 -18.52 -22.94 5.67
C GLN A 124 -17.47 -23.53 6.63
N LEU A 125 -17.91 -24.36 7.58
CA LEU A 125 -16.99 -25.20 8.34
C LEU A 125 -16.57 -26.37 7.44
N PRO A 126 -15.33 -26.86 7.54
CA PRO A 126 -14.95 -28.10 6.87
C PRO A 126 -15.69 -29.28 7.51
N PRO A 127 -15.84 -30.43 6.82
CA PRO A 127 -16.60 -31.57 7.33
C PRO A 127 -16.15 -32.08 8.71
N TRP A 128 -14.87 -31.88 9.07
CA TRP A 128 -14.30 -32.26 10.37
C TRP A 128 -14.63 -31.28 11.53
N LEU A 129 -15.17 -30.10 11.23
CA LEU A 129 -15.71 -29.15 12.23
C LEU A 129 -17.24 -29.03 12.19
N GLU A 130 -17.90 -29.35 11.07
CA GLU A 130 -19.34 -29.16 10.91
C GLU A 130 -20.18 -29.91 11.97
N SER A 131 -19.76 -31.11 12.39
CA SER A 131 -20.39 -31.86 13.49
C SER A 131 -20.36 -31.15 14.84
N HIS A 132 -19.46 -30.17 15.01
CA HIS A 132 -19.26 -29.40 16.23
C HIS A 132 -19.88 -27.99 16.15
N ARG A 133 -20.54 -27.63 15.04
CA ARG A 133 -21.11 -26.29 14.80
C ARG A 133 -21.98 -25.77 15.94
N GLY A 134 -22.85 -26.61 16.51
CA GLY A 134 -23.73 -26.23 17.62
C GLY A 134 -22.94 -25.75 18.83
N LEU A 135 -22.01 -26.58 19.31
CA LEU A 135 -21.13 -26.26 20.44
C LEU A 135 -20.33 -24.95 20.23
N PHE A 136 -19.84 -24.68 19.02
CA PHE A 136 -19.14 -23.42 18.74
C PHE A 136 -20.08 -22.20 18.78
N LEU A 137 -21.32 -22.34 18.30
CA LEU A 137 -22.34 -21.30 18.33
C LEU A 137 -22.82 -21.02 19.76
N ASP A 138 -23.06 -22.07 20.55
CA ASP A 138 -23.43 -21.97 21.97
C ASP A 138 -22.34 -21.19 22.73
N MET A 139 -21.09 -21.64 22.64
CA MET A 139 -19.95 -21.00 23.34
C MET A 139 -19.74 -19.54 22.92
N LEU A 140 -19.92 -19.22 21.63
CA LEU A 140 -19.82 -17.84 21.14
C LEU A 140 -20.97 -16.95 21.62
N SER A 141 -22.18 -17.50 21.78
CA SER A 141 -23.36 -16.79 22.23
C SER A 141 -23.29 -16.50 23.72
N HIS A 142 -23.06 -17.52 24.57
CA HIS A 142 -22.90 -17.32 26.01
C HIS A 142 -21.66 -16.46 26.33
N GLY A 143 -20.58 -16.59 25.56
CA GLY A 143 -19.43 -15.70 25.67
C GLY A 143 -19.74 -14.23 25.33
N ASN A 144 -20.68 -13.97 24.41
CA ASN A 144 -21.17 -12.61 24.14
C ASN A 144 -21.99 -12.08 25.34
N GLU A 145 -22.81 -12.89 25.99
CA GLU A 145 -23.50 -12.50 27.24
C GLU A 145 -22.50 -12.05 28.32
N ILE A 146 -21.42 -12.81 28.54
CA ILE A 146 -20.37 -12.43 29.50
C ILE A 146 -19.66 -11.13 29.06
N CYS A 147 -19.40 -10.96 27.75
CA CYS A 147 -18.88 -9.71 27.20
C CYS A 147 -19.80 -8.52 27.52
N HIS A 148 -21.12 -8.66 27.36
CA HIS A 148 -22.09 -7.61 27.69
C HIS A 148 -22.13 -7.28 29.19
N VAL A 149 -22.00 -8.27 30.07
CA VAL A 149 -21.89 -8.05 31.52
C VAL A 149 -20.63 -7.22 31.87
N LEU A 150 -19.48 -7.56 31.27
CA LEU A 150 -18.23 -6.82 31.44
C LEU A 150 -18.31 -5.39 30.87
N LEU A 151 -18.89 -5.23 29.68
CA LEU A 151 -19.08 -3.92 29.05
C LEU A 151 -20.05 -3.04 29.84
N GLY A 152 -21.17 -3.58 30.36
CA GLY A 152 -22.12 -2.83 31.19
C GLY A 152 -21.52 -2.37 32.53
N ALA A 153 -20.60 -3.14 33.11
CA ALA A 153 -19.81 -2.71 34.27
C ALA A 153 -18.88 -1.53 33.91
N LEU A 154 -18.22 -1.59 32.75
CA LEU A 154 -17.39 -0.49 32.23
C LEU A 154 -18.21 0.75 31.88
N GLU A 155 -19.41 0.61 31.32
CA GLU A 155 -20.31 1.74 31.02
C GLU A 155 -20.58 2.58 32.28
N LYS A 156 -20.92 1.91 33.39
CA LYS A 156 -21.16 2.55 34.70
C LYS A 156 -19.92 3.24 35.25
N LYS A 157 -18.71 2.65 35.10
CA LYS A 157 -17.44 3.26 35.54
C LYS A 157 -17.00 4.44 34.67
N LEU A 158 -17.19 4.34 33.37
CA LEU A 158 -16.89 5.38 32.38
C LEU A 158 -17.95 6.48 32.31
N GLN A 159 -19.04 6.40 33.10
CA GLN A 159 -20.13 7.39 33.15
C GLN A 159 -20.75 7.69 31.78
N VAL A 160 -20.77 6.69 30.89
CA VAL A 160 -21.55 6.74 29.63
C VAL A 160 -22.97 6.24 29.89
N ALA A 161 -23.90 6.51 28.97
CA ALA A 161 -25.27 6.03 29.11
C ALA A 161 -25.32 4.49 29.08
N PRO A 162 -26.13 3.81 29.91
CA PRO A 162 -26.34 2.37 29.81
C PRO A 162 -26.78 1.98 28.40
N GLY A 163 -26.13 0.96 27.83
CA GLY A 163 -26.27 0.57 26.43
C GLY A 163 -25.17 1.08 25.49
N THR A 164 -24.35 2.07 25.88
CA THR A 164 -23.43 2.78 24.96
C THR A 164 -22.34 1.88 24.36
N MET A 165 -21.87 0.88 25.10
CA MET A 165 -20.79 -0.03 24.66
C MET A 165 -21.38 -1.38 24.25
N THR A 166 -22.31 -1.90 25.05
CA THR A 166 -23.04 -3.16 24.80
C THR A 166 -23.81 -3.15 23.47
N SER A 167 -24.44 -2.03 23.09
CA SER A 167 -25.12 -1.91 21.78
C SER A 167 -24.19 -1.93 20.56
N LEU A 168 -22.88 -1.81 20.77
CA LEU A 168 -21.86 -1.93 19.71
C LEU A 168 -21.38 -3.38 19.51
N HIS A 169 -21.73 -4.31 20.41
CA HIS A 169 -21.19 -5.69 20.45
C HIS A 169 -22.30 -6.75 20.35
N ARG A 170 -23.36 -6.44 19.58
CA ARG A 170 -24.50 -7.31 19.32
C ARG A 170 -24.12 -8.44 18.37
N VAL A 171 -24.66 -9.64 18.61
CA VAL A 171 -24.41 -10.82 17.75
C VAL A 171 -25.08 -10.70 16.38
N GLU A 172 -26.12 -9.85 16.28
CA GLU A 172 -26.90 -9.58 15.07
C GLU A 172 -26.26 -8.54 14.14
N ASP A 173 -25.27 -7.78 14.62
CA ASP A 173 -24.56 -6.75 13.84
C ASP A 173 -23.26 -7.33 13.23
N PRO A 174 -22.89 -6.98 11.97
CA PRO A 174 -21.66 -7.48 11.35
C PRO A 174 -20.42 -7.12 12.18
N SER A 175 -19.69 -8.14 12.67
CA SER A 175 -18.54 -7.97 13.57
C SER A 175 -17.34 -8.83 13.14
N ASN A 176 -16.22 -8.68 13.87
CA ASN A 176 -15.06 -9.57 13.78
C ASN A 176 -14.97 -10.46 15.03
N ASP A 177 -16.12 -10.92 15.53
CA ASP A 177 -16.19 -11.80 16.70
C ASP A 177 -15.82 -13.22 16.31
N PHE A 178 -14.96 -13.87 17.11
CA PHE A 178 -14.44 -15.20 16.79
C PHE A 178 -14.23 -16.09 18.01
N LEU A 179 -14.40 -17.39 17.79
CA LEU A 179 -13.83 -18.46 18.60
C LEU A 179 -12.57 -18.95 17.88
N ARG A 180 -11.46 -19.08 18.61
CA ARG A 180 -10.22 -19.65 18.13
C ARG A 180 -9.79 -20.79 19.03
N VAL A 181 -9.52 -21.95 18.45
CA VAL A 181 -8.80 -23.03 19.11
C VAL A 181 -7.35 -22.95 18.66
N LEU A 182 -6.43 -22.87 19.60
CA LEU A 182 -4.98 -22.82 19.38
C LEU A 182 -4.35 -24.12 19.87
N HIS A 183 -3.32 -24.57 19.15
CA HIS A 183 -2.42 -25.64 19.54
C HIS A 183 -0.97 -25.14 19.40
N TYR A 184 -0.17 -25.35 20.44
CA TYR A 184 1.27 -25.13 20.47
C TYR A 184 1.93 -26.47 20.85
N PRO A 185 2.68 -27.10 19.94
CA PRO A 185 3.36 -28.36 20.23
C PRO A 185 4.32 -28.24 21.43
N ALA A 186 4.53 -29.38 22.09
CA ALA A 186 5.57 -29.58 23.09
C ALA A 186 6.94 -29.09 22.57
N THR A 187 7.79 -28.63 23.49
CA THR A 187 9.08 -28.02 23.15
C THR A 187 10.15 -29.10 23.11
N LEU A 188 10.85 -29.24 21.97
CA LEU A 188 11.74 -30.38 21.75
C LEU A 188 13.07 -30.21 22.51
N PRO A 189 13.76 -31.31 22.87
CA PRO A 189 15.06 -31.25 23.54
C PRO A 189 16.10 -30.51 22.68
N GLY A 190 16.42 -29.28 23.07
CA GLY A 190 17.37 -28.39 22.38
C GLY A 190 16.78 -27.07 21.90
N ASP A 191 15.45 -26.92 21.85
CA ASP A 191 14.79 -25.64 21.59
C ASP A 191 14.80 -24.72 22.83
N ASP A 192 14.94 -23.41 22.65
CA ASP A 192 14.82 -22.44 23.75
C ASP A 192 13.35 -22.22 24.13
N ALA A 193 12.97 -22.66 25.34
CA ALA A 193 11.63 -22.46 25.88
C ALA A 193 11.24 -20.97 26.04
N ASN A 194 12.21 -20.05 26.12
CA ASN A 194 11.97 -18.61 26.19
C ASN A 194 11.75 -17.96 24.81
N GLN A 195 11.98 -18.70 23.71
CA GLN A 195 11.70 -18.21 22.37
C GLN A 195 10.21 -17.89 22.25
N ALA A 196 9.90 -16.67 21.81
CA ALA A 196 8.52 -16.22 21.68
C ALA A 196 7.82 -16.95 20.53
N LYS A 197 7.04 -17.99 20.85
CA LYS A 197 6.15 -18.71 19.91
C LYS A 197 5.10 -17.77 19.29
N PHE A 198 4.81 -16.62 19.91
CA PHE A 198 4.13 -15.49 19.28
C PHE A 198 4.66 -14.14 19.83
N PRO A 199 4.89 -13.11 18.99
CA PRO A 199 5.55 -11.87 19.42
C PRO A 199 4.72 -11.05 20.44
N PRO A 200 5.39 -10.14 21.21
CA PRO A 200 4.71 -9.19 22.09
C PRO A 200 3.69 -8.31 21.35
N HIS A 201 2.44 -8.31 21.81
CA HIS A 201 1.34 -7.59 21.17
C HIS A 201 0.24 -7.19 22.17
N ARG A 202 -0.80 -6.51 21.65
CA ARG A 202 -2.05 -6.18 22.34
C ARG A 202 -3.20 -6.63 21.45
N ASP A 203 -4.28 -7.13 22.02
CA ASP A 203 -5.46 -7.53 21.24
C ASP A 203 -6.17 -6.30 20.65
N SER A 204 -6.65 -6.41 19.41
CA SER A 204 -7.47 -5.35 18.77
C SER A 204 -8.97 -5.60 18.85
N VAL A 205 -9.41 -6.53 19.70
CA VAL A 205 -10.83 -6.68 20.05
C VAL A 205 -11.20 -5.67 21.15
N SER A 206 -12.42 -5.72 21.68
CA SER A 206 -12.78 -5.05 22.94
C SER A 206 -12.57 -5.95 24.16
N VAL A 207 -13.00 -7.21 24.09
CA VAL A 207 -12.83 -8.18 25.16
C VAL A 207 -12.29 -9.49 24.57
N ALA A 208 -11.17 -9.96 25.08
CA ALA A 208 -10.60 -11.27 24.79
C ALA A 208 -10.71 -12.16 26.04
N MET A 209 -11.20 -13.39 25.88
CA MET A 209 -11.37 -14.36 26.96
C MET A 209 -10.66 -15.67 26.62
N LEU A 210 -9.59 -15.97 27.36
CA LEU A 210 -8.68 -17.08 27.13
C LEU A 210 -8.86 -18.18 28.19
N PHE A 211 -9.21 -19.37 27.72
CA PHE A 211 -9.26 -20.62 28.47
C PHE A 211 -7.99 -21.43 28.13
N THR A 212 -7.15 -21.69 29.12
CA THR A 212 -5.90 -22.46 28.97
C THR A 212 -5.57 -23.18 30.27
N ALA A 213 -5.06 -24.41 30.19
CA ALA A 213 -4.63 -25.18 31.36
C ALA A 213 -3.09 -25.28 31.48
N VAL A 214 -2.37 -25.08 30.37
CA VAL A 214 -0.90 -25.05 30.32
C VAL A 214 -0.42 -23.60 30.29
N ALA A 215 0.66 -23.26 31.02
CA ALA A 215 1.25 -21.92 31.03
C ALA A 215 1.93 -21.57 29.69
N GLY A 216 2.58 -20.40 29.58
CA GLY A 216 3.08 -19.88 28.30
C GLY A 216 2.64 -18.47 27.96
N LEU A 217 1.77 -17.86 28.78
CA LEU A 217 1.40 -16.45 28.67
C LEU A 217 2.25 -15.62 29.63
N GLN A 218 2.82 -14.52 29.14
CA GLN A 218 3.52 -13.53 29.95
C GLN A 218 3.05 -12.11 29.63
N ILE A 219 2.97 -11.25 30.64
CA ILE A 219 2.73 -9.81 30.49
C ILE A 219 3.92 -8.99 30.99
N LEU A 220 4.07 -7.77 30.48
CA LEU A 220 5.17 -6.87 30.84
C LEU A 220 4.85 -6.08 32.11
N GLU A 221 5.64 -6.28 33.16
CA GLU A 221 5.62 -5.46 34.36
C GLU A 221 6.14 -4.05 34.05
N SER A 222 5.36 -3.03 34.40
CA SER A 222 5.69 -1.63 34.18
C SER A 222 5.40 -0.81 35.43
N SER A 223 6.35 0.01 35.86
CA SER A 223 6.16 0.99 36.93
C SER A 223 5.07 2.02 36.60
N ASP A 224 4.88 2.31 35.31
CA ASP A 224 4.12 3.48 34.83
C ASP A 224 2.83 3.09 34.09
N GLY A 225 2.14 2.03 34.53
CA GLY A 225 0.78 1.69 34.08
C GLY A 225 0.63 1.42 32.56
N GLY A 226 1.46 0.52 32.01
CA GLY A 226 1.30 0.00 30.65
C GLY A 226 1.79 0.91 29.52
N ASN A 227 2.61 1.92 29.82
CA ASN A 227 3.12 2.93 28.86
C ASN A 227 4.07 2.41 27.77
N ALA A 228 4.40 1.11 27.73
CA ALA A 228 5.28 0.52 26.69
C ALA A 228 4.61 0.55 25.30
N LYS A 229 5.13 1.39 24.39
CA LYS A 229 4.58 1.60 23.04
C LYS A 229 5.34 0.88 21.91
N THR A 230 6.54 0.40 22.19
CA THR A 230 7.43 -0.34 21.28
C THR A 230 8.00 -1.59 21.96
N TYR A 231 8.52 -2.51 21.14
CA TYR A 231 9.43 -3.55 21.59
C TYR A 231 10.84 -3.02 21.39
N ASP A 232 11.49 -2.63 22.49
CA ASP A 232 12.87 -2.19 22.55
C ASP A 232 13.57 -2.89 23.72
N ASP A 233 14.88 -3.08 23.55
CA ASP A 233 15.88 -3.36 24.60
C ASP A 233 15.88 -4.77 25.26
N GLU A 234 17.08 -5.34 25.35
CA GLU A 234 17.41 -6.54 26.11
C GLU A 234 17.15 -6.34 27.63
N SER A 235 17.17 -5.08 28.10
CA SER A 235 16.81 -4.71 29.48
C SER A 235 15.36 -5.02 29.90
N MET A 236 14.48 -5.37 28.94
CA MET A 236 13.10 -5.77 29.23
C MET A 236 12.95 -7.26 29.60
N THR A 237 13.99 -8.09 29.42
CA THR A 237 13.96 -9.55 29.68
C THR A 237 13.50 -9.88 31.11
N THR A 238 13.97 -9.13 32.12
CA THR A 238 13.68 -9.35 33.55
C THR A 238 12.32 -8.80 34.02
N LYS A 239 11.55 -8.14 33.14
CA LYS A 239 10.26 -7.52 33.46
C LYS A 239 9.05 -8.33 32.96
N TRP A 240 9.26 -9.41 32.23
CA TRP A 240 8.17 -10.30 31.86
C TRP A 240 7.74 -11.14 33.06
N ARG A 241 6.44 -11.17 33.34
CA ARG A 241 5.83 -11.93 34.44
C ARG A 241 4.92 -13.01 33.88
N TRP A 242 5.01 -14.20 34.44
CA TRP A 242 4.15 -15.32 34.08
C TRP A 242 2.73 -15.12 34.61
N ILE A 243 1.74 -15.46 33.79
CA ILE A 243 0.38 -15.69 34.28
C ILE A 243 0.24 -17.20 34.46
N GLU A 244 0.05 -17.61 35.72
CA GLU A 244 -0.30 -18.99 36.08
C GLU A 244 -1.75 -19.28 35.67
N PRO A 245 -2.03 -20.35 34.90
CA PRO A 245 -3.40 -20.79 34.65
C PRO A 245 -4.02 -21.35 35.93
N VAL A 246 -5.17 -20.80 36.33
CA VAL A 246 -5.92 -21.30 37.50
C VAL A 246 -7.14 -22.06 37.00
N GLU A 247 -7.30 -23.31 37.46
CA GLU A 247 -8.44 -24.15 37.09
C GLU A 247 -9.78 -23.48 37.46
N GLY A 248 -10.78 -23.60 36.59
CA GLY A 248 -12.05 -22.89 36.74
C GLY A 248 -11.96 -21.36 36.68
N HIS A 249 -10.92 -20.78 36.06
CA HIS A 249 -10.81 -19.34 35.81
C HIS A 249 -10.48 -19.03 34.35
N VAL A 250 -11.17 -18.03 33.77
CA VAL A 250 -10.88 -17.50 32.43
C VAL A 250 -10.01 -16.25 32.53
N ILE A 251 -8.98 -16.14 31.69
CA ILE A 251 -8.12 -14.95 31.63
C ILE A 251 -8.78 -13.94 30.69
N VAL A 252 -9.12 -12.76 31.22
CA VAL A 252 -9.77 -11.69 30.44
C VAL A 252 -8.75 -10.58 30.14
N ASN A 253 -8.57 -10.24 28.87
CA ASN A 253 -7.86 -9.03 28.45
C ASN A 253 -8.85 -8.02 27.86
N LEU A 254 -8.78 -6.77 28.32
CA LEU A 254 -9.45 -5.65 27.66
C LEU A 254 -8.61 -5.28 26.44
N GLY A 255 -9.18 -5.34 25.24
CA GLY A 255 -8.47 -5.05 24.00
C GLY A 255 -8.43 -3.55 23.67
N ASP A 256 -7.56 -3.16 22.75
CA ASP A 256 -7.30 -1.75 22.43
C ASP A 256 -8.47 -1.03 21.73
N ALA A 257 -9.55 -1.74 21.35
CA ALA A 257 -10.78 -1.08 20.95
C ALA A 257 -11.36 -0.25 22.12
N LEU A 258 -11.27 -0.79 23.35
CA LEU A 258 -11.69 -0.09 24.57
C LEU A 258 -10.73 1.04 24.95
N ALA A 259 -9.44 0.92 24.63
CA ALA A 259 -8.50 2.03 24.80
C ALA A 259 -8.90 3.24 23.96
N ILE A 260 -9.38 3.04 22.74
CA ILE A 260 -9.83 4.14 21.87
C ILE A 260 -11.18 4.71 22.30
N LEU A 261 -12.15 3.83 22.59
CA LEU A 261 -13.47 4.25 23.08
C LEU A 261 -13.40 5.02 24.41
N SER A 262 -12.34 4.82 25.20
CA SER A 262 -12.09 5.53 26.47
C SER A 262 -10.97 6.59 26.43
N ASN A 263 -10.36 6.84 25.26
CA ASN A 263 -9.21 7.74 25.09
C ASN A 263 -8.01 7.46 26.03
N GLU A 264 -7.46 6.24 25.95
CA GLU A 264 -6.29 5.74 26.70
C GLU A 264 -6.46 5.72 28.24
N LEU A 265 -7.69 5.91 28.74
CA LEU A 265 -8.09 5.74 30.13
C LEU A 265 -8.18 4.26 30.51
N LEU A 266 -8.77 3.43 29.64
CA LEU A 266 -8.54 1.99 29.62
C LEU A 266 -7.32 1.68 28.74
N ARG A 267 -6.58 0.61 29.05
CA ARG A 267 -5.33 0.23 28.36
C ARG A 267 -5.27 -1.29 28.22
N SER A 268 -4.95 -1.81 27.03
CA SER A 268 -4.84 -3.25 26.84
C SER A 268 -3.55 -3.84 27.40
N GLY A 269 -3.60 -5.07 27.90
CA GLY A 269 -2.43 -5.80 28.37
C GLY A 269 -1.44 -6.09 27.24
N PHE A 270 -0.21 -5.57 27.36
CA PHE A 270 0.88 -5.91 26.46
C PHE A 270 1.49 -7.25 26.86
N HIS A 271 1.30 -8.25 26.02
CA HIS A 271 1.49 -9.65 26.36
C HIS A 271 2.23 -10.42 25.25
N ARG A 272 2.88 -11.53 25.60
CA ARG A 272 3.57 -12.43 24.65
C ARG A 272 3.29 -13.89 24.96
N VAL A 273 3.45 -14.75 23.94
CA VAL A 273 3.33 -16.21 24.10
C VAL A 273 4.70 -16.86 23.89
N VAL A 274 5.11 -17.64 24.87
CA VAL A 274 6.40 -18.36 24.95
C VAL A 274 6.14 -19.86 25.14
N GLY A 275 7.20 -20.67 25.19
CA GLY A 275 7.07 -22.05 25.66
C GLY A 275 6.49 -22.12 27.08
N ALA A 276 5.84 -23.24 27.41
CA ALA A 276 5.46 -23.47 28.80
C ALA A 276 6.72 -23.76 29.65
N PRO A 277 6.76 -23.35 30.94
CA PRO A 277 7.98 -23.43 31.73
C PRO A 277 8.17 -24.78 32.43
N GLY A 278 9.42 -25.16 32.66
CA GLY A 278 9.78 -26.40 33.35
C GLY A 278 9.15 -27.62 32.67
N ARG A 279 8.62 -28.57 33.46
CA ARG A 279 8.03 -29.80 32.92
C ARG A 279 6.76 -29.58 32.09
N GLN A 280 6.09 -28.43 32.19
CA GLN A 280 4.98 -28.11 31.28
C GLN A 280 5.45 -27.92 29.83
N ALA A 281 6.75 -27.72 29.58
CA ALA A 281 7.31 -27.70 28.22
C ALA A 281 7.17 -29.05 27.48
N GLU A 282 7.05 -30.16 28.23
CA GLU A 282 7.02 -31.53 27.73
C GLU A 282 5.66 -31.95 27.13
N VAL A 283 4.63 -31.11 27.24
CA VAL A 283 3.26 -31.42 26.81
C VAL A 283 2.72 -30.39 25.81
N ASP A 284 1.89 -30.85 24.89
CA ASP A 284 1.19 -29.97 23.95
C ASP A 284 0.23 -29.02 24.69
N LYS A 285 0.32 -27.73 24.36
CA LYS A 285 -0.57 -26.71 24.89
C LYS A 285 -1.71 -26.46 23.92
N TYR A 286 -2.93 -26.69 24.38
CA TYR A 286 -4.15 -26.21 23.73
C TYR A 286 -4.69 -24.98 24.45
N SER A 287 -5.46 -24.15 23.76
CA SER A 287 -6.18 -23.02 24.35
C SER A 287 -7.42 -22.68 23.53
N VAL A 288 -8.49 -22.25 24.19
CA VAL A 288 -9.67 -21.69 23.54
C VAL A 288 -9.72 -20.18 23.82
N LEU A 289 -9.86 -19.38 22.77
CA LEU A 289 -9.88 -17.93 22.84
C LEU A 289 -11.16 -17.41 22.19
N LEU A 290 -11.98 -16.69 22.95
CA LEU A 290 -13.09 -15.91 22.42
C LEU A 290 -12.65 -14.45 22.30
N GLY A 291 -12.96 -13.81 21.18
CA GLY A 291 -12.68 -12.39 20.95
C GLY A 291 -13.93 -11.66 20.49
N TYR A 292 -14.28 -10.56 21.17
CA TYR A 292 -15.46 -9.73 20.88
C TYR A 292 -15.07 -8.30 20.58
N SER A 293 -15.46 -7.82 19.40
CA SER A 293 -15.13 -6.54 18.79
C SER A 293 -16.38 -5.68 18.59
N PRO A 294 -16.25 -4.35 18.45
CA PRO A 294 -17.38 -3.54 18.01
C PRO A 294 -17.79 -3.94 16.59
N ALA A 295 -19.07 -3.78 16.26
CA ALA A 295 -19.59 -3.93 14.90
C ALA A 295 -18.76 -3.11 13.90
N LEU A 296 -18.56 -3.63 12.69
CA LEU A 296 -17.63 -3.07 11.68
C LEU A 296 -17.91 -1.59 11.35
N THR A 297 -19.17 -1.19 11.41
CA THR A 297 -19.68 0.17 11.18
C THR A 297 -19.47 1.14 12.36
N THR A 298 -19.02 0.67 13.52
CA THR A 298 -18.79 1.48 14.73
C THR A 298 -17.70 2.53 14.47
N PRO A 299 -17.95 3.83 14.73
CA PRO A 299 -16.90 4.85 14.70
C PRO A 299 -15.95 4.70 15.91
N MET A 300 -14.69 4.37 15.66
CA MET A 300 -13.60 4.19 16.63
C MET A 300 -13.04 5.54 17.08
N ARG A 301 -13.88 6.29 17.79
CA ARG A 301 -13.57 7.56 18.45
C ARG A 301 -13.90 7.47 19.94
N PRO A 302 -13.33 8.34 20.80
CA PRO A 302 -13.72 8.42 22.20
C PRO A 302 -15.23 8.60 22.39
N LEU A 303 -15.78 7.88 23.38
CA LEU A 303 -17.17 8.01 23.79
C LEU A 303 -17.39 9.32 24.55
N VAL A 304 -18.60 9.88 24.45
CA VAL A 304 -18.95 11.13 25.15
C VAL A 304 -19.26 10.82 26.62
N SER A 305 -18.42 11.31 27.52
CA SER A 305 -18.54 11.13 28.96
C SER A 305 -17.87 12.30 29.70
N PRO A 306 -18.32 12.66 30.92
CA PRO A 306 -17.64 13.64 31.77
C PRO A 306 -16.25 13.19 32.26
N VAL A 307 -15.90 11.90 32.16
CA VAL A 307 -14.59 11.35 32.59
C VAL A 307 -13.69 10.90 31.44
N ILE A 308 -14.16 10.94 30.19
CA ILE A 308 -13.34 10.65 28.99
C ILE A 308 -12.87 11.97 28.37
N PRO A 309 -11.56 12.24 28.25
CA PRO A 309 -11.07 13.51 27.67
C PRO A 309 -11.44 13.63 26.17
N PRO A 310 -11.92 14.79 25.69
CA PRO A 310 -12.40 14.95 24.32
C PRO A 310 -11.27 15.08 23.27
N VAL A 311 -11.45 14.45 22.10
CA VAL A 311 -10.51 14.47 20.97
C VAL A 311 -11.27 14.54 19.62
N ALA A 312 -10.59 14.97 18.56
CA ALA A 312 -11.09 14.89 17.18
C ALA A 312 -11.33 13.43 16.72
N PRO A 313 -12.28 13.19 15.78
CA PRO A 313 -12.71 11.83 15.43
C PRO A 313 -11.71 11.06 14.57
N VAL A 314 -11.79 9.73 14.68
CA VAL A 314 -11.00 8.72 13.96
C VAL A 314 -11.95 7.60 13.50
N LEU A 315 -11.71 7.10 12.27
CA LEU A 315 -12.01 5.80 11.61
C LEU A 315 -13.18 4.90 12.07
N SER A 316 -13.69 4.02 11.20
CA SER A 316 -14.55 2.89 11.61
C SER A 316 -13.77 1.74 12.27
N CYS A 317 -14.47 0.76 12.83
CA CYS A 317 -13.87 -0.46 13.41
C CYS A 317 -13.20 -1.32 12.32
N GLU A 318 -13.81 -1.41 11.14
CA GLU A 318 -13.22 -2.03 9.94
C GLU A 318 -11.92 -1.31 9.51
N GLU A 319 -11.97 0.03 9.38
CA GLU A 319 -10.82 0.85 8.97
C GLU A 319 -9.68 0.81 10.01
N TRP A 320 -9.99 0.88 11.30
CA TRP A 320 -8.99 0.81 12.37
C TRP A 320 -8.39 -0.58 12.53
N GLY A 321 -9.21 -1.63 12.43
CA GLY A 321 -8.75 -3.02 12.39
C GLY A 321 -7.76 -3.22 11.25
N ALA A 322 -8.13 -2.82 10.03
CA ALA A 322 -7.26 -2.83 8.85
C ALA A 322 -5.99 -1.98 9.06
N GLN A 323 -6.07 -0.84 9.75
CA GLN A 323 -4.89 -0.05 10.07
C GLN A 323 -3.92 -0.76 11.03
N ARG A 324 -4.42 -1.51 12.01
CA ARG A 324 -3.58 -2.34 12.89
C ARG A 324 -2.92 -3.51 12.18
N VAL A 325 -3.61 -4.13 11.21
CA VAL A 325 -2.98 -5.07 10.26
C VAL A 325 -1.83 -4.41 9.51
N SER A 326 -1.97 -3.11 9.18
CA SER A 326 -1.00 -2.35 8.40
C SER A 326 0.08 -1.60 9.19
N LYS A 327 0.35 -1.95 10.46
CA LYS A 327 1.66 -1.60 11.05
C LYS A 327 2.76 -2.30 10.23
N PRO A 328 3.73 -1.58 9.62
CA PRO A 328 4.74 -2.19 8.77
C PRO A 328 5.79 -2.91 9.61
N GLY A 329 5.51 -4.18 9.94
CA GLY A 329 6.31 -4.99 10.85
C GLY A 329 5.81 -6.44 10.93
N GLY A 330 5.83 -7.17 9.81
CA GLY A 330 5.29 -8.53 9.74
C GLY A 330 5.23 -9.12 8.33
N CYS A 331 6.37 -9.35 7.70
CA CYS A 331 6.43 -9.95 6.36
C CYS A 331 6.21 -11.47 6.40
N TRP A 332 4.99 -11.91 6.07
CA TRP A 332 4.73 -13.28 5.60
C TRP A 332 4.43 -13.23 4.09
N HIS A 333 5.38 -13.75 3.30
CA HIS A 333 5.39 -13.79 1.83
C HIS A 333 4.88 -15.15 1.30
N PRO A 334 4.62 -15.34 -0.02
CA PRO A 334 4.74 -14.39 -1.14
C PRO A 334 3.48 -14.25 -2.04
N ASN A 335 3.27 -13.08 -2.64
CA ASN A 335 2.88 -12.88 -4.05
C ASN A 335 2.56 -11.41 -4.35
N GLY A 336 2.94 -10.92 -5.53
CA GLY A 336 2.45 -9.63 -6.08
C GLY A 336 3.49 -8.51 -6.18
N CYS A 337 3.83 -8.14 -7.41
CA CYS A 337 4.57 -6.91 -7.73
C CYS A 337 3.67 -5.66 -7.72
N CYS A 338 4.30 -4.48 -7.76
CA CYS A 338 3.70 -3.17 -8.07
C CYS A 338 2.78 -2.53 -6.99
N SER A 339 1.89 -1.61 -7.40
CA SER A 339 1.93 -0.22 -6.92
C SER A 339 0.55 0.50 -6.67
N PRO A 340 0.24 0.97 -5.44
CA PRO A 340 -0.97 1.79 -5.09
C PRO A 340 -1.05 3.24 -5.69
N PHE A 341 -2.26 3.79 -6.02
CA PHE A 341 -2.58 5.26 -6.30
C PHE A 341 -3.93 5.90 -6.92
N ALA A 342 -4.61 6.93 -6.35
CA ALA A 342 -5.79 7.75 -6.90
C ALA A 342 -7.25 7.60 -6.30
N SER A 343 -8.20 8.51 -5.83
CA SER A 343 -8.55 9.98 -5.53
C SER A 343 -10.08 10.25 -5.06
N ILE A 344 -10.92 11.35 -5.22
CA ILE A 344 -11.13 12.81 -4.80
C ILE A 344 -12.50 13.41 -5.38
N ALA A 345 -13.07 14.59 -4.97
CA ALA A 345 -13.51 15.76 -5.85
C ALA A 345 -14.41 16.93 -5.27
N GLY A 346 -14.14 18.20 -5.69
CA GLY A 346 -15.05 19.39 -5.84
C GLY A 346 -15.64 20.11 -4.60
N ASN A 347 -16.20 21.35 -4.58
CA ASN A 347 -16.24 22.55 -5.45
C ASN A 347 -16.78 23.79 -4.63
N GLY A 348 -16.88 25.04 -5.17
CA GLY A 348 -17.77 26.12 -4.65
C GLY A 348 -17.25 27.60 -4.59
N SER A 349 -17.42 28.39 -5.65
CA SER A 349 -16.83 29.73 -5.96
C SER A 349 -17.13 30.97 -5.06
N SER A 350 -16.26 32.00 -5.13
CA SER A 350 -16.47 33.43 -4.75
C SER A 350 -15.20 34.28 -5.03
N SER A 351 -15.32 35.62 -5.11
CA SER A 351 -14.29 36.56 -5.62
C SER A 351 -13.76 37.59 -4.59
N SER A 352 -12.47 37.96 -4.69
CA SER A 352 -11.89 39.26 -4.30
C SER A 352 -10.39 39.32 -4.64
N SER A 353 -9.80 40.51 -4.56
CA SER A 353 -8.49 40.92 -5.12
C SER A 353 -7.24 40.37 -4.41
N ASP A 354 -6.09 40.86 -4.89
CA ASP A 354 -4.70 40.60 -4.51
C ASP A 354 -4.44 40.09 -3.09
N ASP A 355 -3.66 39.00 -3.00
CA ASP A 355 -2.72 38.74 -1.90
C ASP A 355 -1.76 37.62 -2.34
N THR A 356 -0.45 37.84 -2.24
CA THR A 356 0.59 36.89 -2.64
C THR A 356 0.88 35.78 -1.60
N SER A 357 -0.01 35.59 -0.62
CA SER A 357 0.15 34.63 0.50
C SER A 357 -0.87 33.48 0.58
N LYS A 358 -1.86 33.43 -0.33
CA LYS A 358 -3.02 32.50 -0.25
C LYS A 358 -2.65 31.02 -0.59
N PRO A 359 -3.15 30.00 0.14
CA PRO A 359 -2.77 28.60 -0.05
C PRO A 359 -3.32 27.96 -1.35
N ASN A 360 -2.52 27.04 -1.92
CA ASN A 360 -2.59 26.50 -3.29
C ASN A 360 -3.76 25.50 -3.57
N THR A 361 -4.95 25.73 -3.00
CA THR A 361 -6.10 24.80 -3.02
C THR A 361 -6.55 24.33 -4.42
N THR A 362 -6.45 25.19 -5.44
CA THR A 362 -6.80 24.81 -6.83
C THR A 362 -5.84 23.79 -7.43
N MET A 363 -4.54 23.81 -7.08
CA MET A 363 -3.59 22.81 -7.57
C MET A 363 -3.91 21.43 -7.00
N ALA A 364 -4.35 21.35 -5.74
CA ALA A 364 -4.85 20.11 -5.18
C ALA A 364 -5.97 19.57 -6.07
N SER A 365 -7.07 20.30 -6.29
CA SER A 365 -8.20 19.86 -7.14
C SER A 365 -7.80 19.32 -8.52
N ILE A 366 -6.70 19.82 -9.12
CA ILE A 366 -6.17 19.40 -10.43
C ILE A 366 -5.38 18.09 -10.34
N LEU A 367 -4.33 18.03 -9.50
CA LEU A 367 -3.58 16.78 -9.23
C LEU A 367 -4.49 15.64 -8.79
N CYS A 368 -5.60 16.03 -8.15
CA CYS A 368 -6.55 15.16 -7.54
C CYS A 368 -7.71 14.77 -8.49
N LEU A 369 -7.79 15.30 -9.71
CA LEU A 369 -8.77 14.90 -10.75
C LEU A 369 -8.30 13.73 -11.63
N ALA A 370 -7.00 13.58 -11.86
CA ALA A 370 -6.37 12.59 -12.76
C ALA A 370 -6.38 11.10 -12.25
N ALA A 371 -7.47 10.61 -11.64
CA ALA A 371 -7.24 10.07 -10.28
C ALA A 371 -8.18 8.94 -9.63
N VAL A 372 -9.49 9.13 -9.34
CA VAL A 372 -10.42 8.53 -8.28
C VAL A 372 -10.37 7.05 -7.70
N CYS A 373 -10.51 6.88 -6.34
CA CYS A 373 -10.63 5.70 -5.37
C CYS A 373 -10.01 6.00 -3.93
N LEU A 374 -10.27 5.32 -2.77
CA LEU A 374 -9.63 5.55 -1.38
C LEU A 374 -8.90 4.26 -0.82
N PRO A 375 -8.35 4.21 0.44
CA PRO A 375 -7.47 3.12 0.95
C PRO A 375 -7.93 2.40 2.25
N PHE A 376 -7.52 1.14 2.42
CA PHE A 376 -6.49 0.69 3.39
C PHE A 376 -6.26 -0.82 3.22
N ALA A 377 -5.03 -1.30 3.46
CA ALA A 377 -4.55 -2.67 3.24
C ALA A 377 -4.70 -3.23 1.80
N GLY A 378 -3.63 -3.80 1.24
CA GLY A 378 -3.67 -4.38 -0.11
C GLY A 378 -3.74 -3.33 -1.22
N ALA A 379 -2.59 -2.89 -1.70
CA ALA A 379 -2.53 -1.93 -2.79
C ALA A 379 -3.01 -2.53 -4.12
N SER A 380 -4.21 -2.16 -4.56
CA SER A 380 -4.72 -2.59 -5.86
C SER A 380 -3.86 -2.03 -7.00
N VAL A 381 -3.41 -2.90 -7.91
CA VAL A 381 -2.63 -2.52 -9.08
C VAL A 381 -3.52 -2.54 -10.31
N ALA A 382 -3.66 -1.41 -11.00
CA ALA A 382 -4.33 -1.37 -12.30
C ALA A 382 -3.43 -2.07 -13.34
N THR A 383 -3.55 -3.39 -13.44
CA THR A 383 -2.72 -4.25 -14.28
C THR A 383 -3.27 -4.27 -15.71
N ILE A 384 -2.77 -3.37 -16.56
CA ILE A 384 -3.09 -3.37 -17.98
C ILE A 384 -2.26 -4.45 -18.68
N TYR A 385 -2.91 -5.27 -19.49
CA TYR A 385 -2.24 -6.10 -20.48
C TYR A 385 -2.16 -5.26 -21.75
N SER A 386 -0.94 -4.86 -22.10
CA SER A 386 -0.65 -4.24 -23.39
C SER A 386 -0.21 -5.31 -24.38
N HIS A 387 -0.45 -5.08 -25.67
CA HIS A 387 -0.14 -6.01 -26.74
C HIS A 387 0.63 -5.26 -27.82
N THR A 388 1.86 -5.67 -28.13
CA THR A 388 2.58 -5.15 -29.29
C THR A 388 2.01 -5.80 -30.55
N LEU A 389 1.18 -5.06 -31.30
CA LEU A 389 0.46 -5.61 -32.44
C LEU A 389 1.37 -5.95 -33.64
N GLY A 390 2.58 -5.39 -33.70
CA GLY A 390 3.58 -5.68 -34.74
C GLY A 390 4.45 -6.92 -34.50
N GLY A 391 4.21 -7.69 -33.43
CA GLY A 391 4.97 -8.90 -33.11
C GLY A 391 6.43 -8.68 -32.70
N GLN A 392 6.91 -7.43 -32.63
CA GLN A 392 8.32 -7.09 -32.42
C GLN A 392 8.87 -7.47 -31.04
N LEU A 393 8.02 -7.81 -30.07
CA LEU A 393 8.40 -8.44 -28.79
C LEU A 393 7.99 -9.93 -28.74
N GLN A 394 8.15 -10.65 -29.85
CA GLN A 394 7.81 -12.09 -29.98
C GLN A 394 6.38 -12.41 -29.50
N ASN A 395 5.41 -11.55 -29.87
CA ASN A 395 3.99 -11.62 -29.47
C ASN A 395 3.72 -11.60 -27.94
N ARG A 396 4.68 -11.16 -27.10
CA ARG A 396 4.46 -11.02 -25.65
C ARG A 396 3.34 -10.01 -25.35
N SER A 397 2.42 -10.40 -24.47
CA SER A 397 1.58 -9.43 -23.77
C SER A 397 2.36 -8.85 -22.59
N ILE A 398 2.54 -7.53 -22.59
CA ILE A 398 3.34 -6.83 -21.57
C ILE A 398 2.43 -6.37 -20.44
N ARG A 399 2.81 -6.73 -19.20
CA ARG A 399 2.12 -6.33 -17.97
C ARG A 399 2.44 -4.88 -17.61
N TYR A 400 1.66 -3.95 -18.14
CA TYR A 400 1.79 -2.52 -17.85
C TYR A 400 0.95 -2.13 -16.61
N SER A 401 1.58 -2.02 -15.44
CA SER A 401 0.91 -1.52 -14.24
C SER A 401 0.73 -0.01 -14.20
N GLN A 402 -0.43 0.44 -13.74
CA GLN A 402 -0.70 1.82 -13.31
C GLN A 402 -1.23 1.83 -11.86
N GLY A 403 -1.23 3.02 -11.26
CA GLY A 403 -1.65 3.26 -9.88
C GLY A 403 -3.16 3.14 -9.62
N LYS A 404 -3.55 2.69 -8.41
CA LYS A 404 -4.94 2.76 -7.87
C LYS A 404 -5.01 2.84 -6.32
N THR A 405 -5.62 3.89 -5.71
CA THR A 405 -5.71 4.29 -4.25
C THR A 405 -5.49 5.80 -3.86
N PHE A 406 -4.35 6.48 -3.56
CA PHE A 406 -4.35 8.01 -3.48
C PHE A 406 -3.13 8.83 -4.01
N GLY A 407 -3.26 9.53 -5.17
CA GLY A 407 -2.32 10.50 -5.84
C GLY A 407 -1.63 10.18 -7.22
N GLY A 408 -1.95 9.13 -7.99
CA GLY A 408 -1.48 8.94 -9.39
C GLY A 408 -0.18 8.15 -9.62
N GLY A 409 0.99 8.81 -9.60
CA GLY A 409 2.29 8.22 -10.01
C GLY A 409 3.51 8.38 -9.07
N THR A 410 3.47 9.35 -8.15
CA THR A 410 4.54 9.74 -7.19
C THR A 410 4.72 8.90 -5.89
N ALA A 411 3.71 8.67 -5.04
CA ALA A 411 3.56 7.63 -4.01
C ALA A 411 4.01 6.18 -4.37
N ARG A 412 4.45 5.86 -5.61
CA ARG A 412 4.89 4.50 -5.95
C ARG A 412 5.92 4.22 -7.05
N ASN A 413 6.30 5.20 -7.87
CA ASN A 413 7.46 5.09 -8.76
C ASN A 413 8.79 4.85 -7.99
N GLY A 414 9.95 4.94 -8.63
CA GLY A 414 11.26 4.89 -7.94
C GLY A 414 11.56 6.05 -6.98
N MET A 415 10.63 6.99 -6.76
CA MET A 415 10.78 8.31 -6.10
C MET A 415 11.77 9.27 -6.77
N ALA A 416 12.71 8.78 -7.60
CA ALA A 416 13.69 9.55 -8.34
C ALA A 416 13.07 10.81 -8.99
N TYR A 417 13.63 11.97 -8.66
CA TYR A 417 13.07 13.28 -8.97
C TYR A 417 14.10 14.10 -9.76
N GLN A 418 13.80 14.35 -11.03
CA GLN A 418 14.59 15.19 -11.93
C GLN A 418 13.70 16.07 -12.80
N ARG A 419 14.29 17.12 -13.39
CA ARG A 419 13.66 17.95 -14.43
C ARG A 419 14.18 17.54 -15.81
N GLY A 420 13.39 17.79 -16.85
CA GLY A 420 13.85 17.67 -18.23
C GLY A 420 15.00 18.61 -18.58
N THR A 421 15.60 18.38 -19.74
CA THR A 421 16.64 19.25 -20.31
C THR A 421 16.05 20.59 -20.75
N THR A 422 16.89 21.63 -20.85
CA THR A 422 16.49 22.94 -21.40
C THR A 422 15.84 22.77 -22.78
N SER A 423 16.47 22.00 -23.67
CA SER A 423 15.95 21.72 -25.01
C SER A 423 14.60 20.99 -25.06
N PHE A 424 14.25 20.21 -24.03
CA PHE A 424 12.95 19.54 -23.98
C PHE A 424 11.80 20.53 -23.79
N TYR A 425 11.98 21.52 -22.92
CA TYR A 425 10.95 22.55 -22.69
C TYR A 425 10.91 23.56 -23.83
N ASP A 426 12.06 23.91 -24.40
CA ASP A 426 12.12 24.84 -25.53
C ASP A 426 11.55 24.20 -26.81
N GLY A 427 11.83 22.90 -27.05
CA GLY A 427 11.21 22.12 -28.12
C GLY A 427 9.72 21.83 -27.89
N TRP A 428 9.26 21.73 -26.63
CA TRP A 428 7.82 21.76 -26.32
C TRP A 428 7.22 23.10 -26.76
N ALA A 429 7.81 24.22 -26.34
CA ALA A 429 7.33 25.57 -26.63
C ALA A 429 7.21 25.83 -28.14
N GLU A 430 8.20 25.40 -28.92
CA GLU A 430 8.15 25.40 -30.38
C GLU A 430 7.01 24.52 -30.93
N SER A 431 6.93 23.25 -30.48
CA SER A 431 5.91 22.29 -30.92
C SER A 431 4.46 22.77 -30.70
N VAL A 432 4.20 23.52 -29.63
CA VAL A 432 2.86 24.05 -29.29
C VAL A 432 2.65 25.50 -29.70
N GLY A 433 3.69 26.20 -30.17
CA GLY A 433 3.64 27.62 -30.54
C GLY A 433 3.41 28.59 -29.38
N ASP A 434 3.81 28.22 -28.15
CA ASP A 434 3.64 29.04 -26.94
C ASP A 434 4.96 29.12 -26.15
N PRO A 435 5.67 30.27 -26.17
CA PRO A 435 6.95 30.44 -25.48
C PRO A 435 6.83 30.34 -23.96
N SER A 436 5.62 30.37 -23.38
CA SER A 436 5.43 30.18 -21.94
C SER A 436 5.64 28.73 -21.48
N TYR A 437 5.92 27.80 -22.40
CA TYR A 437 6.39 26.44 -22.13
C TYR A 437 7.92 26.27 -22.16
N SER A 438 8.69 27.31 -22.52
CA SER A 438 10.16 27.26 -22.54
C SER A 438 10.74 27.01 -21.16
N TRP A 439 12.00 26.54 -21.08
CA TRP A 439 12.67 26.25 -19.82
C TRP A 439 12.59 27.42 -18.84
N THR A 440 12.95 28.63 -19.30
CA THR A 440 12.92 29.86 -18.49
C THR A 440 11.54 30.17 -17.93
N ASN A 441 10.48 29.90 -18.69
CA ASN A 441 9.09 30.19 -18.29
C ASN A 441 8.43 29.04 -17.50
N MET A 442 8.90 27.80 -17.66
CA MET A 442 8.47 26.64 -16.88
C MET A 442 9.18 26.54 -15.53
N LEU A 443 10.44 26.98 -15.43
CA LEU A 443 11.27 26.85 -14.23
C LEU A 443 10.59 27.38 -12.94
N PRO A 444 9.91 28.55 -12.92
CA PRO A 444 9.18 29.00 -11.73
C PRO A 444 8.09 28.01 -11.28
N PHE A 445 7.36 27.38 -12.20
CA PHE A 445 6.34 26.38 -11.90
C PHE A 445 6.97 25.04 -11.45
N LEU A 446 8.10 24.65 -12.06
CA LEU A 446 8.91 23.48 -11.66
C LEU A 446 9.60 23.66 -10.29
N GLN A 447 9.67 24.89 -9.77
CA GLN A 447 10.18 25.23 -8.44
C GLN A 447 9.07 25.41 -7.40
N LYS A 448 7.96 26.09 -7.75
CA LYS A 448 6.89 26.52 -6.82
C LYS A 448 6.35 25.39 -5.92
N SER A 449 6.18 24.19 -6.48
CA SER A 449 5.66 23.03 -5.75
C SER A 449 6.66 22.33 -4.83
N VAL A 450 7.96 22.55 -5.02
CA VAL A 450 9.04 21.73 -4.44
C VAL A 450 9.61 22.39 -3.20
N ARG A 451 9.84 21.60 -2.15
CA ARG A 451 10.59 21.96 -0.95
C ARG A 451 11.82 21.07 -0.85
N TYR A 452 12.93 21.60 -1.36
CA TYR A 452 14.15 20.85 -1.61
C TYR A 452 15.11 20.89 -0.41
N THR A 453 15.76 19.77 -0.11
CA THR A 453 16.91 19.75 0.83
C THR A 453 18.13 20.36 0.14
N THR A 454 18.50 21.58 0.56
CA THR A 454 19.77 22.20 0.17
C THR A 454 20.93 21.66 1.01
N ALA A 455 22.17 21.82 0.54
CA ALA A 455 23.38 21.35 1.23
C ALA A 455 23.50 21.82 2.69
N ASN A 456 22.90 22.97 3.04
CA ASN A 456 22.89 23.52 4.41
C ASN A 456 21.52 23.31 5.10
N ALA A 457 20.96 22.11 4.97
CA ALA A 457 20.04 21.47 5.92
C ALA A 457 18.79 22.26 6.37
N THR A 458 18.25 23.19 5.57
CA THR A 458 16.92 23.78 5.80
C THR A 458 16.01 23.68 4.58
N LEU A 459 14.92 22.93 4.74
CA LEU A 459 13.87 22.72 3.75
C LEU A 459 13.10 24.02 3.46
N ARG A 460 13.27 24.59 2.26
CA ARG A 460 12.53 25.78 1.77
C ARG A 460 11.79 25.47 0.46
N GLY A 461 10.57 26.00 0.31
CA GLY A 461 9.77 25.87 -0.91
C GLY A 461 8.32 25.43 -0.67
N GLY A 462 7.73 24.74 -1.66
CA GLY A 462 6.32 24.32 -1.69
C GLY A 462 5.94 23.17 -0.74
N PRO A 463 4.83 22.46 -0.99
CA PRO A 463 4.41 21.37 -0.11
C PRO A 463 5.16 20.05 -0.35
N LEU A 464 5.64 19.76 -1.57
CA LEU A 464 6.29 18.49 -1.91
C LEU A 464 7.73 18.45 -1.42
N LYS A 465 8.02 17.61 -0.43
CA LYS A 465 9.38 17.33 0.07
C LYS A 465 10.16 16.57 -1.00
N VAL A 466 11.35 17.09 -1.33
CA VAL A 466 12.33 16.42 -2.19
C VAL A 466 13.69 16.46 -1.51
N SER A 467 14.25 15.29 -1.22
CA SER A 467 15.50 15.15 -0.46
C SER A 467 16.34 13.99 -1.00
N PHE A 468 17.59 13.90 -0.55
CA PHE A 468 18.40 12.70 -0.78
C PHE A 468 18.05 11.62 0.27
N TRP A 469 18.43 10.39 -0.03
CA TRP A 469 18.21 9.23 0.83
C TRP A 469 19.19 9.27 2.02
N ASN A 470 18.72 9.08 3.26
CA ASN A 470 19.64 9.03 4.41
C ASN A 470 20.43 7.70 4.45
N TYR A 471 19.90 6.63 3.85
CA TYR A 471 20.62 5.38 3.65
C TYR A 471 21.35 5.37 2.30
N TYR A 472 22.66 5.18 2.36
CA TYR A 472 23.52 5.03 1.20
C TYR A 472 23.69 3.54 0.88
N VAL A 473 23.22 3.11 -0.28
CA VAL A 473 23.26 1.70 -0.71
C VAL A 473 24.71 1.26 -0.93
N PRO A 474 25.16 0.09 -0.45
CA PRO A 474 26.57 -0.32 -0.52
C PRO A 474 27.21 -0.27 -1.91
N VAL A 475 26.44 -0.53 -2.98
CA VAL A 475 26.96 -0.50 -4.36
C VAL A 475 27.09 0.92 -4.95
N SER A 476 26.41 1.93 -4.41
CA SER A 476 26.37 3.28 -4.98
C SER A 476 27.75 3.94 -5.09
N ALA A 477 28.65 3.69 -4.13
CA ALA A 477 30.02 4.20 -4.17
C ALA A 477 30.87 3.52 -5.26
N ALA A 478 30.59 2.23 -5.54
CA ALA A 478 31.21 1.52 -6.65
C ALA A 478 30.68 1.99 -8.01
N PHE A 479 29.41 2.37 -8.10
CA PHE A 479 28.85 3.00 -9.31
C PHE A 479 29.56 4.30 -9.63
N ALA A 480 29.57 5.27 -8.70
CA ALA A 480 30.20 6.58 -8.91
C ALA A 480 31.70 6.45 -9.27
N LYS A 481 32.43 5.56 -8.56
CA LYS A 481 33.83 5.25 -8.88
C LYS A 481 33.99 4.62 -10.28
N GLY A 482 33.10 3.71 -10.66
CA GLY A 482 33.11 3.05 -11.97
C GLY A 482 32.84 4.03 -13.11
N MET A 483 31.78 4.84 -13.00
CA MET A 483 31.43 5.84 -14.01
C MET A 483 32.59 6.85 -14.20
N LYS A 484 33.20 7.30 -13.11
CA LYS A 484 34.39 8.17 -13.15
C LYS A 484 35.62 7.50 -13.78
N ALA A 485 35.82 6.20 -13.57
CA ALA A 485 36.91 5.44 -14.19
C ALA A 485 36.68 5.22 -15.70
N LEU A 486 35.42 5.14 -16.14
CA LEU A 486 35.02 5.12 -17.55
C LEU A 486 35.07 6.50 -18.23
N GLY A 487 35.41 7.57 -17.48
CA GLY A 487 35.55 8.93 -18.00
C GLY A 487 34.25 9.76 -18.02
N TYR A 488 33.15 9.26 -17.45
CA TYR A 488 31.93 10.05 -17.31
C TYR A 488 32.11 11.19 -16.31
N ASN A 489 31.44 12.31 -16.57
CA ASN A 489 31.42 13.47 -15.69
C ASN A 489 30.35 13.35 -14.61
N GLU A 490 30.63 13.93 -13.44
CA GLU A 490 29.68 14.03 -12.33
C GLU A 490 28.80 15.30 -12.48
N VAL A 491 27.48 15.12 -12.47
CA VAL A 491 26.51 16.21 -12.54
C VAL A 491 26.09 16.58 -11.11
N SER A 492 26.33 17.82 -10.71
CA SER A 492 26.06 18.27 -9.33
C SER A 492 24.58 18.40 -8.97
N THR A 493 23.67 18.44 -9.95
CA THR A 493 22.23 18.37 -9.72
C THR A 493 21.40 18.09 -10.98
N LEU A 494 20.45 17.15 -10.89
CA LEU A 494 19.43 16.85 -11.92
C LEU A 494 18.27 17.88 -11.96
N GLN A 495 18.47 19.06 -11.39
CA GLN A 495 17.46 20.13 -11.25
C GLN A 495 17.77 21.36 -12.14
N SER A 496 18.86 21.31 -12.90
CA SER A 496 19.52 22.43 -13.58
C SER A 496 19.07 22.71 -15.02
N GLY A 497 18.39 21.76 -15.67
CA GLY A 497 18.16 21.76 -17.12
C GLY A 497 19.27 21.07 -17.93
N SER A 498 20.29 20.51 -17.29
CA SER A 498 21.33 19.66 -17.91
C SER A 498 21.59 18.43 -17.04
N ILE A 499 21.48 17.24 -17.63
CA ILE A 499 21.52 15.96 -16.88
C ILE A 499 22.55 14.94 -17.39
N LEU A 500 23.24 15.19 -18.51
CA LEU A 500 24.23 14.27 -19.10
C LEU A 500 25.44 14.07 -18.18
N GLY A 501 25.73 12.80 -17.85
CA GLY A 501 26.70 12.37 -16.86
C GLY A 501 26.05 11.56 -15.72
N TYR A 502 26.84 11.22 -14.70
CA TYR A 502 26.34 10.50 -13.52
C TYR A 502 26.02 11.47 -12.37
N SER A 503 24.98 11.19 -11.59
CA SER A 503 24.55 12.03 -10.46
C SER A 503 24.02 11.17 -9.32
N GLU A 504 24.20 11.62 -8.08
CA GLU A 504 23.28 11.20 -7.02
C GLU A 504 21.91 11.83 -7.30
N PHE A 505 20.84 11.05 -7.25
CA PHE A 505 19.49 11.55 -7.55
C PHE A 505 18.68 11.78 -6.27
N PRO A 506 18.01 12.94 -6.15
CA PRO A 506 17.08 13.17 -5.06
C PRO A 506 15.75 12.44 -5.31
N ALA A 507 14.96 12.27 -4.26
CA ALA A 507 13.72 11.51 -4.23
C ALA A 507 12.57 12.36 -3.69
N THR A 508 11.32 12.05 -4.06
CA THR A 508 10.12 12.55 -3.36
C THR A 508 9.98 11.85 -2.01
N LEU A 509 10.76 12.33 -1.04
CA LEU A 509 11.02 11.71 0.25
C LEU A 509 10.96 12.77 1.35
N ASP A 510 10.39 12.39 2.48
CA ASP A 510 10.43 13.15 3.71
C ASP A 510 11.78 12.93 4.43
N PRO A 511 12.70 13.90 4.50
CA PRO A 511 14.03 13.67 5.07
C PRO A 511 14.01 13.32 6.56
N GLU A 512 13.00 13.78 7.31
CA GLU A 512 12.85 13.54 8.74
C GLU A 512 12.23 12.16 9.03
N LEU A 513 11.20 11.80 8.28
CA LEU A 513 10.47 10.53 8.49
C LEU A 513 11.03 9.36 7.67
N GLN A 514 11.89 9.63 6.67
CA GLN A 514 12.34 8.68 5.63
C GLN A 514 11.20 7.86 5.03
N ILE A 515 10.03 8.49 4.88
CA ILE A 515 8.89 7.95 4.15
C ILE A 515 8.69 8.75 2.87
N ARG A 516 8.14 8.10 1.86
CA ARG A 516 7.82 8.70 0.59
C ARG A 516 6.81 9.86 0.73
N ASP A 517 7.10 10.97 0.06
CA ASP A 517 6.14 12.08 -0.15
C ASP A 517 5.52 11.99 -1.56
N SER A 518 4.30 12.52 -1.72
CA SER A 518 3.42 12.23 -2.84
C SER A 518 2.36 13.31 -3.07
N SER A 519 1.72 13.32 -4.23
CA SER A 519 0.72 14.35 -4.55
C SER A 519 -0.47 14.38 -3.57
N GLU A 520 -0.82 13.23 -2.96
CA GLU A 520 -1.80 13.19 -1.87
C GLU A 520 -1.22 13.74 -0.56
N THR A 521 -0.11 13.18 -0.10
CA THR A 521 0.51 13.56 1.19
C THR A 521 0.89 15.04 1.24
N SER A 522 1.44 15.59 0.15
CA SER A 522 1.82 17.00 0.06
C SER A 522 0.64 17.94 -0.22
N PHE A 523 -0.18 17.67 -1.25
CA PHE A 523 -1.16 18.66 -1.76
C PHE A 523 -2.58 18.41 -1.26
N LEU A 524 -3.08 17.18 -1.33
CA LEU A 524 -4.44 16.88 -0.86
C LEU A 524 -4.56 17.02 0.64
N ARG A 525 -3.72 16.31 1.41
CA ARG A 525 -3.84 16.31 2.88
C ARG A 525 -3.77 17.74 3.39
N LYS A 526 -2.83 18.53 2.84
CA LYS A 526 -2.78 19.97 3.09
C LYS A 526 -4.08 20.69 2.73
N ALA A 527 -4.64 20.51 1.54
CA ALA A 527 -5.91 21.16 1.16
C ALA A 527 -7.09 20.76 2.06
N ALA A 528 -7.14 19.52 2.55
CA ALA A 528 -8.15 19.05 3.50
C ALA A 528 -7.94 19.63 4.90
N THR A 529 -6.70 19.68 5.40
CA THR A 529 -6.36 20.30 6.69
C THR A 529 -6.57 21.81 6.69
N ASP A 530 -6.12 22.50 5.63
CA ASP A 530 -6.32 23.95 5.44
C ASP A 530 -7.82 24.29 5.44
N ALA A 531 -8.67 23.46 4.81
CA ALA A 531 -10.12 23.62 4.82
C ALA A 531 -10.75 23.37 6.20
N ALA A 532 -10.23 22.42 6.98
CA ALA A 532 -10.74 22.10 8.31
C ALA A 532 -10.40 23.17 9.38
N GLN A 533 -9.33 23.93 9.20
CA GLN A 533 -8.90 24.97 10.16
C GLN A 533 -9.70 26.28 10.03
N HIS A 534 -10.27 26.60 8.88
CA HIS A 534 -10.94 27.88 8.60
C HIS A 534 -12.45 27.86 8.89
N TRP A 535 -12.82 27.57 10.16
CA TRP A 535 -14.22 27.60 10.62
C TRP A 535 -14.88 28.95 10.33
N GLY A 536 -15.87 28.96 9.43
CA GLY A 536 -16.67 30.14 9.07
C GLY A 536 -16.71 30.48 7.58
N ARG A 537 -15.83 29.92 6.73
CA ARG A 537 -15.88 30.10 5.26
C ARG A 537 -16.25 28.80 4.54
N LYS A 538 -17.27 28.83 3.68
CA LYS A 538 -17.78 27.63 2.98
C LYS A 538 -16.83 27.13 1.87
N GLY A 539 -16.39 25.88 2.04
CA GLY A 539 -16.08 24.92 0.96
C GLY A 539 -14.66 24.93 0.40
N ARG A 540 -14.29 23.79 -0.22
CA ARG A 540 -14.04 23.68 -1.69
C ARG A 540 -13.54 22.31 -2.16
N VAL A 541 -13.16 21.40 -1.27
CA VAL A 541 -12.69 20.04 -1.62
C VAL A 541 -13.41 18.97 -0.79
N THR A 542 -14.45 18.38 -1.39
CA THR A 542 -15.02 17.09 -1.04
C THR A 542 -14.15 15.98 -1.64
N ILE A 543 -14.30 14.76 -1.15
CA ILE A 543 -13.55 13.58 -1.56
C ILE A 543 -14.54 12.45 -1.81
N TYR A 544 -14.52 11.87 -3.01
CA TYR A 544 -15.35 10.71 -3.39
C TYR A 544 -14.50 9.42 -3.33
N PRO A 545 -14.42 8.74 -2.17
CA PRO A 545 -13.80 7.41 -2.05
C PRO A 545 -14.33 6.44 -3.09
N ASN A 546 -13.48 5.49 -3.49
CA ASN A 546 -13.84 4.25 -4.21
C ASN A 546 -14.80 4.43 -5.41
N THR A 547 -14.81 5.62 -6.02
CA THR A 547 -15.79 6.02 -7.03
C THR A 547 -15.14 6.00 -8.42
N LEU A 548 -15.59 5.12 -9.31
CA LEU A 548 -15.12 5.11 -10.71
C LEU A 548 -15.98 6.06 -11.55
N ALA A 549 -15.41 7.18 -11.99
CA ALA A 549 -16.04 8.07 -12.96
C ALA A 549 -16.40 7.31 -14.26
N LYS A 550 -17.57 7.62 -14.84
CA LYS A 550 -18.10 6.93 -16.02
C LYS A 550 -17.95 7.72 -17.32
N LYS A 551 -18.24 9.02 -17.33
CA LYS A 551 -18.05 9.93 -18.49
C LYS A 551 -18.21 11.40 -18.06
N VAL A 552 -17.69 12.31 -18.87
CA VAL A 552 -18.06 13.73 -18.85
C VAL A 552 -19.47 13.88 -19.43
N LEU A 553 -20.27 14.76 -18.83
CA LEU A 553 -21.58 15.15 -19.32
C LEU A 553 -21.48 16.49 -20.06
N PHE A 554 -22.12 16.58 -21.22
CA PHE A 554 -22.14 17.78 -22.07
C PHE A 554 -23.58 18.27 -22.28
N ASP A 555 -23.75 19.58 -22.44
CA ASP A 555 -25.02 20.18 -22.83
C ASP A 555 -25.18 20.27 -24.37
N GLY A 556 -26.29 20.86 -24.83
CA GLY A 556 -26.57 21.08 -26.26
C GLY A 556 -25.63 22.08 -26.94
N ALA A 557 -24.85 22.87 -26.18
CA ALA A 557 -23.79 23.74 -26.67
C ALA A 557 -22.40 23.09 -26.60
N LYS A 558 -22.32 21.80 -26.22
CA LYS A 558 -21.10 21.02 -26.01
C LYS A 558 -20.20 21.58 -24.89
N ALA A 559 -20.77 22.31 -23.93
CA ALA A 559 -20.07 22.67 -22.70
C ALA A 559 -20.12 21.50 -21.72
N ALA A 560 -18.99 21.18 -21.08
CA ALA A 560 -18.93 20.19 -20.02
C ALA A 560 -19.66 20.69 -18.76
N THR A 561 -20.71 19.99 -18.34
CA THR A 561 -21.59 20.37 -17.22
C THR A 561 -21.37 19.54 -15.96
N GLY A 562 -20.75 18.36 -16.08
CA GLY A 562 -20.46 17.49 -14.94
C GLY A 562 -19.76 16.19 -15.33
N VAL A 563 -19.69 15.27 -14.38
CA VAL A 563 -19.15 13.92 -14.56
C VAL A 563 -20.15 12.92 -14.01
N GLU A 564 -20.50 11.90 -14.79
CA GLU A 564 -21.32 10.78 -14.34
C GLU A 564 -20.51 9.89 -13.40
N MET A 565 -21.08 9.59 -12.23
CA MET A 565 -20.51 8.71 -11.21
C MET A 565 -21.60 7.76 -10.71
N PRO A 566 -21.26 6.54 -10.26
CA PRO A 566 -22.20 5.66 -9.60
C PRO A 566 -22.87 6.33 -8.39
N PRO A 567 -24.15 6.06 -8.09
CA PRO A 567 -24.82 6.64 -6.94
C PRO A 567 -24.14 6.20 -5.63
N ALA A 568 -23.93 7.14 -4.72
CA ALA A 568 -23.21 6.90 -3.46
C ALA A 568 -24.07 6.12 -2.44
N ARG A 569 -24.19 4.81 -2.63
CA ARG A 569 -24.85 3.86 -1.71
C ARG A 569 -24.27 2.46 -1.83
N ASN A 570 -23.80 1.91 -0.70
CA ASN A 570 -23.73 0.49 -0.30
C ASN A 570 -23.40 -0.59 -1.36
N SER A 571 -22.73 -0.24 -2.46
CA SER A 571 -22.13 -1.24 -3.35
C SER A 571 -20.99 -1.91 -2.61
N THR A 572 -21.07 -3.23 -2.44
CA THR A 572 -19.92 -4.06 -2.07
C THR A 572 -18.74 -3.72 -2.99
N PRO A 573 -17.48 -3.72 -2.51
CA PRO A 573 -16.33 -3.39 -3.36
C PRO A 573 -16.25 -4.37 -4.53
N SER A 574 -16.67 -3.92 -5.72
CA SER A 574 -16.67 -4.81 -6.87
C SER A 574 -15.22 -5.08 -7.28
N THR A 575 -14.89 -6.35 -7.48
CA THR A 575 -13.57 -6.77 -8.00
C THR A 575 -13.36 -6.32 -9.45
N ARG A 576 -14.35 -5.63 -10.05
CA ARG A 576 -14.40 -5.10 -11.41
C ARG A 576 -14.50 -3.57 -11.42
N LEU A 577 -13.72 -2.89 -10.58
CA LEU A 577 -13.49 -1.46 -10.73
C LEU A 577 -12.37 -1.22 -11.76
N GLY A 578 -12.72 -0.69 -12.94
CA GLY A 578 -11.80 -0.41 -14.04
C GLY A 578 -10.95 0.86 -13.88
N ARG A 579 -10.72 1.57 -14.99
CA ARG A 579 -9.56 2.48 -15.15
C ARG A 579 -9.93 3.81 -15.79
N SER A 580 -9.66 4.88 -15.06
CA SER A 580 -9.74 6.25 -15.59
C SER A 580 -8.37 6.70 -16.09
N SER A 581 -8.22 6.83 -17.40
CA SER A 581 -7.23 7.72 -18.01
C SER A 581 -7.94 8.69 -18.95
N TRP A 582 -7.40 9.89 -19.14
CA TRP A 582 -8.06 10.93 -19.93
C TRP A 582 -8.45 10.53 -21.37
N PRO A 583 -7.63 9.82 -22.18
CA PRO A 583 -8.08 9.45 -23.53
C PRO A 583 -9.31 8.53 -23.50
N LEU A 584 -9.35 7.57 -22.56
CA LEU A 584 -10.49 6.67 -22.41
C LEU A 584 -11.74 7.42 -21.93
N MET A 585 -11.56 8.33 -20.96
CA MET A 585 -12.62 9.17 -20.44
C MET A 585 -13.22 10.07 -21.53
N LEU A 586 -12.38 10.69 -22.38
CA LEU A 586 -12.84 11.46 -23.53
C LEU A 586 -13.62 10.58 -24.52
N MET A 587 -13.10 9.40 -24.89
CA MET A 587 -13.76 8.48 -25.83
C MET A 587 -15.15 8.05 -25.34
N VAL A 588 -15.30 7.57 -24.10
CA VAL A 588 -16.64 7.17 -23.57
C VAL A 588 -17.60 8.35 -23.37
N SER A 589 -17.07 9.58 -23.39
CA SER A 589 -17.86 10.83 -23.35
C SER A 589 -18.19 11.38 -24.75
N GLY A 590 -17.85 10.64 -25.81
CA GLY A 590 -18.12 11.07 -27.20
C GLY A 590 -17.10 12.03 -27.79
N VAL A 591 -15.90 12.15 -27.20
CA VAL A 591 -14.81 13.01 -27.68
C VAL A 591 -13.63 12.16 -28.12
N GLY A 592 -13.38 12.03 -29.42
CA GLY A 592 -12.34 11.15 -29.93
C GLY A 592 -12.46 10.79 -31.42
N PRO A 593 -11.86 9.68 -31.88
CA PRO A 593 -11.91 9.27 -33.29
C PRO A 593 -13.33 8.85 -33.68
N SER A 594 -14.01 9.66 -34.50
CA SER A 594 -15.45 9.51 -34.80
C SER A 594 -15.86 8.12 -35.30
N GLN A 595 -15.02 7.44 -36.09
CA GLN A 595 -15.30 6.09 -36.60
C GLN A 595 -15.36 5.04 -35.47
N LEU A 596 -14.45 5.11 -34.49
CA LEU A 596 -14.45 4.25 -33.30
C LEU A 596 -15.69 4.50 -32.45
N LEU A 597 -16.03 5.78 -32.24
CA LEU A 597 -17.20 6.17 -31.46
C LEU A 597 -18.49 5.63 -32.09
N GLN A 598 -18.62 5.76 -33.41
CA GLN A 598 -19.73 5.18 -34.18
C GLN A 598 -19.78 3.64 -34.09
N GLN A 599 -18.64 2.95 -34.22
CA GLN A 599 -18.55 1.48 -34.06
C GLN A 599 -19.02 1.01 -32.68
N LEU A 600 -18.74 1.78 -31.63
CA LEU A 600 -19.15 1.50 -30.25
C LEU A 600 -20.49 2.12 -29.85
N ASN A 601 -21.24 2.69 -30.80
CA ASN A 601 -22.52 3.38 -30.60
C ASN A 601 -22.48 4.55 -29.59
N VAL A 602 -21.31 5.19 -29.45
CA VAL A 602 -21.13 6.40 -28.64
C VAL A 602 -21.50 7.63 -29.49
N PRO A 603 -22.43 8.49 -29.05
CA PRO A 603 -22.75 9.75 -29.74
C PRO A 603 -21.51 10.66 -29.85
N VAL A 604 -21.18 11.11 -31.06
CA VAL A 604 -20.02 11.98 -31.29
C VAL A 604 -20.33 13.41 -30.86
N VAL A 605 -19.79 13.80 -29.71
CA VAL A 605 -19.79 15.18 -29.21
C VAL A 605 -18.69 15.98 -29.91
N GLY A 606 -17.46 15.46 -29.96
CA GLY A 606 -16.31 16.12 -30.57
C GLY A 606 -15.42 15.15 -31.35
N SER A 607 -15.16 15.45 -32.62
CA SER A 607 -14.25 14.64 -33.45
C SER A 607 -12.81 15.06 -33.20
N LEU A 608 -12.03 14.20 -32.52
CA LEU A 608 -10.60 14.38 -32.27
C LEU A 608 -9.85 13.07 -32.54
N PRO A 609 -9.31 12.86 -33.76
CA PRO A 609 -8.60 11.63 -34.10
C PRO A 609 -7.31 11.42 -33.30
N GLY A 610 -6.73 12.48 -32.73
CA GLY A 610 -5.55 12.40 -31.86
C GLY A 610 -5.80 11.82 -30.46
N VAL A 611 -7.06 11.67 -30.01
CA VAL A 611 -7.35 11.10 -28.68
C VAL A 611 -6.90 9.64 -28.64
N GLY A 612 -6.05 9.31 -27.67
CA GLY A 612 -5.45 7.98 -27.50
C GLY A 612 -4.23 7.71 -28.38
N GLN A 613 -3.87 8.61 -29.30
CA GLN A 613 -2.70 8.45 -30.19
C GLN A 613 -1.43 9.03 -29.57
N ASN A 614 -0.27 8.79 -30.17
CA ASN A 614 1.03 9.31 -29.68
C ASN A 614 1.32 8.90 -28.22
N LEU A 615 1.02 7.65 -27.85
CA LEU A 615 1.54 7.07 -26.61
C LEU A 615 3.06 6.96 -26.73
N ARG A 616 3.80 7.75 -25.94
CA ARG A 616 5.26 7.65 -25.82
C ARG A 616 5.60 7.16 -24.43
N ASP A 617 6.50 6.18 -24.32
CA ASP A 617 7.02 5.64 -23.06
C ASP A 617 8.46 5.16 -23.29
N HIS A 618 9.21 4.98 -22.20
CA HIS A 618 10.59 4.50 -22.25
C HIS A 618 10.66 2.98 -22.06
N PRO A 619 10.93 2.19 -23.13
CA PRO A 619 11.23 0.79 -22.94
C PRO A 619 12.57 0.62 -22.24
N GLY A 620 12.66 -0.39 -21.37
CA GLY A 620 13.92 -0.78 -20.76
C GLY A 620 14.01 -2.29 -20.53
N PHE A 621 15.21 -2.73 -20.19
CA PHE A 621 15.52 -4.10 -19.82
C PHE A 621 16.50 -4.06 -18.63
N SER A 622 16.89 -5.22 -18.10
CA SER A 622 17.86 -5.24 -17.00
C SER A 622 18.78 -6.44 -17.11
N THR A 623 20.08 -6.18 -17.20
CA THR A 623 21.10 -7.23 -17.11
C THR A 623 21.32 -7.60 -15.64
N LEU A 624 21.62 -8.86 -15.36
CA LEU A 624 21.69 -9.39 -14.00
C LEU A 624 23.10 -9.85 -13.62
N TRP A 625 23.50 -9.53 -12.40
CA TRP A 625 24.87 -9.62 -11.92
C TRP A 625 24.94 -10.37 -10.60
N SER A 626 25.92 -11.26 -10.45
CA SER A 626 26.25 -11.87 -9.14
C SER A 626 27.15 -10.92 -8.38
N LEU A 627 26.80 -10.59 -7.13
CA LEU A 627 27.59 -9.68 -6.30
C LEU A 627 28.35 -10.44 -5.21
N ASN A 628 29.68 -10.37 -5.23
CA ASN A 628 30.51 -10.80 -4.11
C ASN A 628 30.54 -9.69 -3.04
N GLY A 629 29.51 -9.63 -2.19
CA GLY A 629 29.36 -8.57 -1.19
C GLY A 629 28.07 -8.67 -0.38
N VAL A 630 27.41 -7.52 -0.17
CA VAL A 630 26.07 -7.40 0.44
C VAL A 630 25.21 -6.50 -0.44
N SER A 631 24.02 -6.94 -0.84
CA SER A 631 23.04 -6.09 -1.54
C SER A 631 21.63 -6.17 -0.92
N GLN A 632 20.75 -5.25 -1.34
CA GLN A 632 19.32 -5.25 -0.96
C GLN A 632 18.55 -6.48 -1.50
N HIS A 633 19.13 -7.30 -2.38
CA HIS A 633 18.56 -8.59 -2.80
C HIS A 633 18.31 -9.53 -1.61
N ARG A 634 19.07 -9.37 -0.52
CA ARG A 634 18.83 -10.05 0.77
C ARG A 634 17.45 -9.81 1.37
N LEU A 635 16.74 -8.74 0.99
CA LEU A 635 15.33 -8.54 1.36
C LEU A 635 14.41 -9.65 0.80
N TRP A 636 14.83 -10.36 -0.26
CA TRP A 636 14.11 -11.48 -0.86
C TRP A 636 14.65 -12.85 -0.45
N SER A 637 15.98 -12.97 -0.30
CA SER A 637 16.67 -14.24 -0.07
C SER A 637 16.96 -14.55 1.41
N ASN A 638 17.01 -13.53 2.30
CA ASN A 638 17.40 -13.68 3.70
C ASN A 638 16.37 -13.04 4.65
N ALA A 639 15.59 -13.88 5.34
CA ALA A 639 14.54 -13.43 6.26
C ALA A 639 15.06 -12.65 7.48
N THR A 640 16.27 -12.95 7.97
CA THR A 640 16.89 -12.22 9.09
C THR A 640 17.24 -10.80 8.67
N TYR A 641 17.90 -10.64 7.52
CA TYR A 641 18.22 -9.32 6.96
C TYR A 641 16.95 -8.51 6.66
N ALA A 642 15.88 -9.14 6.15
CA ALA A 642 14.59 -8.48 5.95
C ALA A 642 13.94 -8.03 7.27
N ALA A 643 14.07 -8.80 8.36
CA ALA A 643 13.60 -8.42 9.69
C ALA A 643 14.42 -7.28 10.29
N GLU A 644 15.75 -7.33 10.22
CA GLU A 644 16.68 -6.26 10.64
C GLU A 644 16.39 -4.95 9.89
N ALA A 645 16.24 -5.02 8.56
CA ALA A 645 15.87 -3.89 7.72
C ALA A 645 14.52 -3.27 8.10
N THR A 646 13.56 -4.11 8.48
CA THR A 646 12.24 -3.68 8.97
C THR A 646 12.34 -3.01 10.34
N ALA A 647 13.16 -3.56 11.25
CA ALA A 647 13.39 -2.99 12.57
C ALA A 647 14.05 -1.60 12.48
N LEU A 648 15.14 -1.46 11.70
CA LEU A 648 15.83 -0.19 11.46
C LEU A 648 14.89 0.90 10.91
N PHE A 649 14.02 0.53 9.96
CA PHE A 649 13.02 1.44 9.40
C PHE A 649 11.95 1.85 10.42
N ALA A 650 11.56 0.93 11.31
CA ALA A 650 10.51 1.15 12.30
C ALA A 650 10.97 1.96 13.52
N THR A 651 12.18 1.70 14.04
CA THR A 651 12.70 2.34 15.26
C THR A 651 13.39 3.68 15.00
N SER A 652 14.24 3.74 13.97
CA SER A 652 15.22 4.83 13.79
C SER A 652 15.11 5.54 12.44
N ARG A 653 14.12 5.19 11.61
CA ARG A 653 13.98 5.69 10.23
C ARG A 653 15.28 5.54 9.43
N SER A 654 15.91 4.38 9.54
CA SER A 654 17.18 4.08 8.90
C SER A 654 17.17 2.72 8.17
N GLY A 655 18.30 2.34 7.59
CA GLY A 655 18.47 1.03 6.95
C GLY A 655 17.85 0.91 5.55
N PRO A 656 18.00 -0.27 4.91
CA PRO A 656 17.82 -0.45 3.47
C PRO A 656 16.38 -0.34 2.94
N LEU A 657 15.37 -0.14 3.79
CA LEU A 657 13.99 0.18 3.38
C LEU A 657 13.73 1.69 3.21
N THR A 658 14.65 2.55 3.66
CA THR A 658 14.53 4.01 3.50
C THR A 658 14.96 4.52 2.14
N ALA A 659 15.77 3.75 1.40
CA ALA A 659 16.31 4.11 0.09
C ALA A 659 15.64 3.35 -1.06
N PHE A 660 15.73 3.91 -2.28
CA PHE A 660 15.68 3.09 -3.49
C PHE A 660 16.91 2.17 -3.55
N ALA A 661 16.93 1.22 -4.48
CA ALA A 661 17.99 0.23 -4.63
C ALA A 661 19.31 0.77 -5.27
N SER A 662 19.44 2.09 -5.37
CA SER A 662 20.64 2.86 -5.73
C SER A 662 20.42 4.31 -5.30
N ASN A 663 21.51 5.04 -5.06
CA ASN A 663 21.50 6.49 -4.88
C ASN A 663 21.86 7.22 -6.20
N TYR A 664 22.46 6.52 -7.17
CA TYR A 664 23.03 7.09 -8.40
C TYR A 664 22.35 6.60 -9.67
N ILE A 665 22.40 7.47 -10.68
CA ILE A 665 21.91 7.27 -12.05
C ILE A 665 22.93 7.88 -13.03
N LEU A 666 23.05 7.30 -14.22
CA LEU A 666 23.78 7.87 -15.36
C LEU A 666 22.78 8.17 -16.48
N PHE A 667 22.82 9.38 -17.02
CA PHE A 667 22.18 9.75 -18.27
C PHE A 667 23.24 9.97 -19.34
N ASP A 668 23.13 9.29 -20.47
CA ASP A 668 24.19 9.27 -21.49
C ASP A 668 23.65 9.41 -22.91
N ARG A 669 24.55 9.67 -23.86
CA ARG A 669 24.32 9.48 -25.29
C ARG A 669 25.11 8.26 -25.75
N LEU A 670 24.54 7.47 -26.66
CA LEU A 670 25.22 6.30 -27.19
C LEU A 670 26.58 6.67 -27.78
N ARG A 671 27.57 5.80 -27.57
CA ARG A 671 28.95 6.02 -27.98
C ARG A 671 29.06 6.27 -29.48
N GLN A 672 30.00 7.12 -29.89
CA GLN A 672 30.22 7.45 -31.30
C GLN A 672 30.76 6.28 -32.15
N ASP A 673 31.27 5.22 -31.50
CA ASP A 673 31.75 3.98 -32.11
C ASP A 673 30.73 2.82 -32.03
N ALA A 674 29.49 3.10 -31.61
CA ALA A 674 28.41 2.12 -31.67
C ALA A 674 28.09 1.70 -33.12
N ASN A 675 27.81 0.41 -33.34
CA ASN A 675 27.50 -0.19 -34.64
C ASN A 675 26.08 0.19 -35.12
N LEU A 676 25.85 1.47 -35.42
CA LEU A 676 24.55 2.02 -35.79
C LEU A 676 24.44 2.19 -37.31
N SER A 677 23.27 1.89 -37.87
CA SER A 677 22.97 2.17 -39.27
C SER A 677 22.90 3.68 -39.52
N ALA A 678 23.15 4.10 -40.77
CA ALA A 678 23.10 5.53 -41.12
C ALA A 678 21.74 6.20 -40.83
N PRO A 679 20.56 5.56 -41.09
CA PRO A 679 19.26 6.10 -40.68
C PRO A 679 19.12 6.27 -39.16
N THR A 680 19.60 5.30 -38.37
CA THR A 680 19.57 5.39 -36.90
C THR A 680 20.48 6.50 -36.39
N SER A 681 21.69 6.59 -36.92
CA SER A 681 22.64 7.67 -36.61
C SER A 681 22.03 9.03 -36.92
N GLN A 682 21.35 9.16 -38.07
CA GLN A 682 20.63 10.38 -38.43
C GLN A 682 19.47 10.68 -37.45
N ALA A 683 18.65 9.69 -37.12
CA ALA A 683 17.55 9.85 -36.16
C ALA A 683 18.06 10.28 -34.76
N ILE A 684 19.11 9.64 -34.25
CA ILE A 684 19.77 10.01 -32.99
C ILE A 684 20.34 11.44 -33.06
N SER A 685 20.95 11.83 -34.18
CA SER A 685 21.51 13.18 -34.38
C SER A 685 20.45 14.28 -34.47
N SER A 686 19.20 13.95 -34.82
CA SER A 686 18.09 14.92 -34.82
C SER A 686 17.61 15.32 -33.42
N PHE A 687 17.98 14.57 -32.38
CA PHE A 687 17.71 14.94 -31.00
C PHE A 687 18.75 15.97 -30.48
N PRO A 688 18.31 17.00 -29.73
CA PRO A 688 19.18 18.06 -29.21
C PRO A 688 20.45 17.55 -28.50
N PRO A 689 21.57 18.28 -28.55
CA PRO A 689 22.87 17.81 -28.07
C PRO A 689 22.89 17.49 -26.57
N ASP A 690 22.11 18.21 -25.77
CA ASP A 690 21.94 18.03 -24.31
C ASP A 690 20.98 16.89 -23.93
N ARG A 691 20.28 16.27 -24.88
CA ARG A 691 19.29 15.22 -24.62
C ARG A 691 19.96 13.82 -24.54
N PRO A 692 19.77 13.08 -23.43
CA PRO A 692 20.18 11.67 -23.34
C PRO A 692 19.48 10.76 -24.36
N ASN A 693 20.20 9.74 -24.83
CA ASN A 693 19.65 8.60 -25.54
C ASN A 693 19.39 7.42 -24.60
N THR A 694 20.16 7.30 -23.52
CA THR A 694 20.14 6.17 -22.59
C THR A 694 20.11 6.62 -21.12
N GLU A 695 19.47 5.83 -20.28
CA GLU A 695 19.57 5.88 -18.82
C GLU A 695 20.09 4.53 -18.30
N PHE A 696 21.05 4.60 -17.39
CA PHE A 696 21.65 3.47 -16.70
C PHE A 696 21.47 3.64 -15.19
N ILE A 697 20.79 2.70 -14.55
CA ILE A 697 20.52 2.74 -13.11
C ILE A 697 20.76 1.37 -12.46
N TRP A 698 21.60 1.34 -11.43
CA TRP A 698 21.78 0.13 -10.62
C TRP A 698 20.56 -0.11 -9.71
N ASN A 699 20.29 -1.37 -9.45
CA ASN A 699 19.23 -1.85 -8.58
C ASN A 699 19.79 -3.01 -7.75
N ALA A 700 20.32 -2.68 -6.57
CA ALA A 700 20.86 -3.60 -5.60
C ALA A 700 19.82 -4.54 -4.97
N ALA A 701 18.52 -4.38 -5.25
CA ALA A 701 17.49 -5.35 -4.87
C ALA A 701 17.39 -6.52 -5.87
N GLY A 702 18.07 -6.42 -7.03
CA GLY A 702 18.09 -7.45 -8.07
C GLY A 702 16.70 -7.80 -8.59
N ILE A 703 16.48 -9.09 -8.85
CA ILE A 703 15.15 -9.68 -9.07
C ILE A 703 14.71 -10.46 -7.81
N PRO A 704 13.38 -10.53 -7.51
CA PRO A 704 12.86 -11.18 -6.31
C PRO A 704 12.99 -12.71 -6.37
N THR A 705 14.19 -13.20 -6.08
CA THR A 705 14.59 -14.62 -6.12
C THR A 705 15.17 -15.04 -4.77
N ARG A 706 15.06 -16.34 -4.46
CA ARG A 706 15.66 -16.95 -3.25
C ARG A 706 17.01 -17.61 -3.53
N THR A 707 17.80 -17.01 -4.43
CA THR A 707 19.17 -17.45 -4.71
C THR A 707 20.08 -17.16 -3.51
N PRO A 708 21.01 -18.05 -3.13
CA PRO A 708 21.94 -17.79 -2.03
C PRO A 708 23.02 -16.73 -2.33
N ALA A 709 23.30 -16.49 -3.62
CA ALA A 709 24.20 -15.43 -4.05
C ALA A 709 23.42 -14.11 -4.21
N ASP A 710 23.94 -13.04 -3.61
CA ASP A 710 23.40 -11.70 -3.75
C ASP A 710 23.43 -11.24 -5.20
N GLN A 711 22.40 -10.49 -5.59
CA GLN A 711 22.25 -10.01 -6.96
C GLN A 711 22.26 -8.48 -7.04
N LEU A 712 22.68 -8.00 -8.21
CA LEU A 712 22.55 -6.63 -8.67
C LEU A 712 21.89 -6.68 -10.05
N ALA A 713 20.96 -5.77 -10.32
CA ALA A 713 20.45 -5.54 -11.67
C ALA A 713 20.96 -4.18 -12.18
N LEU A 714 21.38 -4.11 -13.44
CA LEU A 714 21.59 -2.85 -14.14
C LEU A 714 20.40 -2.63 -15.07
N GLY A 715 19.55 -1.66 -14.72
CA GLY A 715 18.48 -1.18 -15.59
C GLY A 715 19.07 -0.36 -16.73
N VAL A 716 18.72 -0.72 -17.96
CA VAL A 716 19.08 -0.02 -19.20
C VAL A 716 17.78 0.48 -19.85
N VAL A 717 17.71 1.77 -20.16
CA VAL A 717 16.48 2.44 -20.58
C VAL A 717 16.72 3.30 -21.83
N VAL A 718 15.89 3.15 -22.86
CA VAL A 718 15.96 4.00 -24.07
C VAL A 718 15.15 5.28 -23.84
N LEU A 719 15.83 6.42 -23.82
CA LEU A 719 15.28 7.75 -23.51
C LEU A 719 14.96 8.63 -24.71
N SER A 720 15.34 8.20 -25.91
CA SER A 720 14.95 8.85 -27.16
C SER A 720 14.27 7.88 -28.15
N PRO A 721 13.15 7.23 -27.73
CA PRO A 721 12.39 6.35 -28.60
C PRO A 721 11.66 7.16 -29.70
N THR A 722 11.84 6.72 -30.93
CA THR A 722 11.23 7.28 -32.13
C THR A 722 9.84 6.70 -32.39
N SER A 723 9.56 5.49 -31.91
CA SER A 723 8.25 4.82 -32.01
C SER A 723 7.15 5.51 -31.20
N ALA A 724 5.89 5.31 -31.61
CA ALA A 724 4.70 5.84 -30.93
C ALA A 724 3.57 4.81 -30.95
N GLY A 725 2.96 4.57 -29.79
CA GLY A 725 1.85 3.64 -29.62
C GLY A 725 0.48 4.33 -29.57
N SER A 726 -0.53 3.57 -29.12
CA SER A 726 -1.88 4.08 -28.86
C SER A 726 -2.57 3.40 -27.67
N VAL A 727 -3.64 4.04 -27.19
CA VAL A 727 -4.57 3.51 -26.18
C VAL A 727 -6.01 3.81 -26.60
N THR A 728 -6.88 2.80 -26.58
CA THR A 728 -8.27 2.93 -27.06
C THR A 728 -9.25 2.08 -26.23
N ILE A 729 -10.51 2.50 -26.23
CA ILE A 729 -11.62 1.66 -25.77
C ILE A 729 -12.00 0.60 -26.80
N ASN A 730 -12.55 -0.51 -26.32
CA ASN A 730 -13.23 -1.56 -27.10
C ASN A 730 -14.68 -1.80 -26.62
N THR A 731 -15.13 -1.04 -25.60
CA THR A 731 -16.47 -1.06 -25.03
C THR A 731 -16.73 0.27 -24.33
N THR A 732 -17.99 0.61 -24.06
CA THR A 732 -18.40 1.82 -23.35
C THR A 732 -18.31 1.69 -21.83
N ASP A 733 -18.14 0.48 -21.29
CA ASP A 733 -17.98 0.28 -19.85
C ASP A 733 -16.54 0.58 -19.38
N THR A 734 -16.37 1.68 -18.65
CA THR A 734 -15.09 2.05 -18.02
C THR A 734 -14.59 1.07 -16.96
N ALA A 735 -15.38 0.05 -16.57
CA ALA A 735 -14.89 -1.06 -15.76
C ALA A 735 -13.94 -2.01 -16.54
N ALA A 736 -14.01 -2.01 -17.87
CA ALA A 736 -13.21 -2.88 -18.73
C ALA A 736 -11.75 -2.45 -18.84
N ASN A 737 -10.92 -3.36 -19.39
CA ASN A 737 -9.55 -3.05 -19.76
C ASN A 737 -9.52 -2.33 -21.11
N PRO A 738 -8.77 -1.22 -21.25
CA PRO A 738 -8.51 -0.64 -22.57
C PRO A 738 -7.60 -1.55 -23.40
N LEU A 739 -7.65 -1.39 -24.72
CA LEU A 739 -6.59 -1.85 -25.60
C LEU A 739 -5.42 -0.86 -25.52
N VAL A 740 -4.22 -1.37 -25.28
CA VAL A 740 -2.98 -0.57 -25.26
C VAL A 740 -1.96 -1.27 -26.15
N ASP A 741 -1.48 -0.55 -27.15
CA ASP A 741 -0.35 -0.95 -27.98
C ASP A 741 0.78 0.05 -27.74
N VAL A 742 1.86 -0.40 -27.10
CA VAL A 742 2.97 0.46 -26.67
C VAL A 742 3.96 0.75 -27.81
N GLN A 743 3.94 -0.04 -28.90
CA GLN A 743 4.86 0.05 -30.04
C GLN A 743 6.35 0.23 -29.69
N TRP A 744 6.82 -0.25 -28.54
CA TRP A 744 8.24 -0.27 -28.22
C TRP A 744 9.02 -1.02 -29.31
N PHE A 745 10.18 -0.50 -29.69
CA PHE A 745 11.08 -1.10 -30.70
C PHE A 745 10.40 -1.39 -32.06
N ALA A 746 9.40 -0.58 -32.45
CA ALA A 746 8.73 -0.71 -33.74
C ALA A 746 9.61 -0.24 -34.91
N SER A 747 10.43 0.80 -34.69
CA SER A 747 11.47 1.26 -35.62
C SER A 747 12.81 0.56 -35.38
N ASP A 748 13.65 0.45 -36.41
CA ASP A 748 15.02 -0.07 -36.29
C ASP A 748 15.92 0.87 -35.46
N ALA A 749 15.70 2.18 -35.54
CA ALA A 749 16.39 3.16 -34.71
C ALA A 749 16.15 2.98 -33.19
N ASP A 750 15.03 2.39 -32.78
CA ASP A 750 14.79 2.05 -31.38
C ASP A 750 15.46 0.72 -31.01
N ARG A 751 15.51 -0.25 -31.94
CA ARG A 751 16.17 -1.57 -31.76
C ARG A 751 17.67 -1.42 -31.61
N GLU A 752 18.30 -0.72 -32.54
CA GLU A 752 19.73 -0.43 -32.55
C GLU A 752 20.13 0.40 -31.32
N GLN A 753 19.31 1.38 -30.89
CA GLN A 753 19.53 2.08 -29.62
C GLN A 753 19.50 1.13 -28.41
N GLY A 754 18.63 0.11 -28.42
CA GLY A 754 18.56 -0.91 -27.38
C GLY A 754 19.78 -1.82 -27.35
N VAL A 755 20.20 -2.35 -28.50
CA VAL A 755 21.38 -3.22 -28.62
C VAL A 755 22.67 -2.47 -28.26
N ALA A 756 22.88 -1.27 -28.80
CA ALA A 756 24.07 -0.46 -28.51
C ALA A 756 24.15 0.01 -27.05
N ALA A 757 23.04 0.01 -26.31
CA ALA A 757 23.02 0.30 -24.88
C ALA A 757 23.39 -0.91 -24.00
N GLU A 758 23.31 -2.13 -24.53
CA GLU A 758 23.62 -3.37 -23.81
C GLU A 758 25.12 -3.70 -23.88
N GLY A 759 25.77 -3.50 -25.03
CA GLY A 759 27.20 -3.79 -25.26
C GLY A 759 28.21 -2.90 -24.51
N VAL A 760 27.83 -2.31 -23.38
CA VAL A 760 28.64 -1.42 -22.52
C VAL A 760 29.07 -2.12 -21.22
N VAL A 761 28.69 -3.39 -20.99
CA VAL A 761 28.80 -4.04 -19.68
C VAL A 761 29.49 -5.42 -19.75
N GLU A 762 30.54 -5.63 -18.94
CA GLU A 762 31.40 -6.84 -18.99
C GLU A 762 31.16 -7.80 -17.80
N ALA A 763 30.85 -9.08 -18.07
CA ALA A 763 30.77 -10.21 -17.11
C ALA A 763 29.45 -10.41 -16.30
N GLU A 764 28.32 -10.45 -16.99
CA GLU A 764 26.97 -10.70 -16.45
C GLU A 764 26.53 -12.18 -16.33
N MET A 765 25.42 -12.41 -15.60
CA MET A 765 24.68 -13.68 -15.51
C MET A 765 23.56 -13.83 -16.55
N ALA A 766 22.91 -12.74 -16.94
CA ALA A 766 21.76 -12.73 -17.85
C ALA A 766 21.69 -11.41 -18.64
N PRO A 767 21.63 -11.41 -20.00
CA PRO A 767 21.57 -12.56 -20.93
C PRO A 767 22.61 -13.69 -20.75
N GLY A 768 23.81 -13.36 -20.28
CA GLY A 768 24.90 -14.27 -19.95
C GLY A 768 25.85 -14.51 -21.12
N PRO A 769 27.07 -15.04 -20.86
CA PRO A 769 28.24 -14.94 -21.76
C PRO A 769 28.17 -15.72 -23.09
N LYS A 770 27.00 -16.28 -23.44
CA LYS A 770 26.71 -16.92 -24.73
C LYS A 770 25.95 -16.03 -25.71
N VAL A 771 25.40 -14.90 -25.25
CA VAL A 771 24.82 -13.86 -26.09
C VAL A 771 25.93 -12.86 -26.37
N GLN A 772 26.33 -12.71 -27.63
CA GLN A 772 27.48 -11.85 -27.99
C GLN A 772 27.28 -11.06 -29.29
N SER A 773 26.37 -11.48 -30.17
CA SER A 773 26.05 -10.76 -31.40
C SER A 773 24.81 -9.88 -31.25
N ASP A 774 24.77 -8.78 -32.00
CA ASP A 774 23.63 -7.84 -32.07
C ASP A 774 22.27 -8.54 -32.23
N ALA A 775 22.23 -9.65 -32.97
CA ALA A 775 21.04 -10.46 -33.21
C ALA A 775 20.59 -11.28 -31.98
N GLU A 776 21.53 -11.81 -31.20
CA GLU A 776 21.25 -12.54 -29.95
C GLU A 776 20.85 -11.57 -28.84
N ILE A 777 21.55 -10.43 -28.73
CA ILE A 777 21.24 -9.33 -27.81
C ILE A 777 19.82 -8.83 -28.09
N TRP A 778 19.50 -8.55 -29.36
CA TRP A 778 18.15 -8.16 -29.77
C TRP A 778 17.11 -9.25 -29.42
N ALA A 779 17.37 -10.52 -29.74
CA ALA A 779 16.45 -11.61 -29.41
C ALA A 779 16.19 -11.76 -27.90
N TRP A 780 17.18 -11.47 -27.06
CA TRP A 780 17.01 -11.41 -25.60
C TRP A 780 16.24 -10.16 -25.15
N ILE A 781 16.52 -8.97 -25.72
CA ILE A 781 15.74 -7.73 -25.45
C ILE A 781 14.26 -7.94 -25.79
N GLN A 782 13.95 -8.59 -26.92
CA GLN A 782 12.56 -8.95 -27.28
C GLN A 782 11.86 -9.76 -26.18
N GLN A 783 12.58 -10.63 -25.48
CA GLN A 783 12.05 -11.49 -24.42
C GLN A 783 12.02 -10.83 -23.04
N ASN A 784 12.87 -9.83 -22.79
CA ASN A 784 13.09 -9.26 -21.45
C ASN A 784 12.71 -7.77 -21.32
N ALA A 785 12.35 -7.09 -22.41
CA ALA A 785 11.85 -5.71 -22.37
C ALA A 785 10.66 -5.54 -21.41
N SER A 786 10.65 -4.44 -20.67
CA SER A 786 9.76 -4.13 -19.54
C SER A 786 9.46 -2.62 -19.43
N PRO A 787 8.36 -2.22 -18.76
CA PRO A 787 7.94 -0.82 -18.67
C PRO A 787 8.70 -0.04 -17.58
N ASN A 788 9.12 1.18 -17.89
CA ASN A 788 9.58 2.15 -16.89
C ASN A 788 8.42 3.02 -16.33
N HIS A 789 7.21 2.86 -16.86
CA HIS A 789 6.00 3.59 -16.45
C HIS A 789 6.07 5.12 -16.69
N HIS A 790 6.73 5.54 -17.78
CA HIS A 790 6.95 6.93 -18.16
C HIS A 790 6.00 7.43 -19.27
N ALA A 791 4.87 6.73 -19.49
CA ALA A 791 3.88 7.04 -20.51
C ALA A 791 3.35 8.49 -20.51
N VAL A 792 3.40 9.13 -21.69
CA VAL A 792 2.88 10.47 -21.99
C VAL A 792 2.13 10.51 -23.35
N GLY A 793 1.56 11.66 -23.69
CA GLY A 793 1.22 12.05 -25.08
C GLY A 793 -0.16 11.66 -25.62
N THR A 794 -0.94 10.87 -24.89
CA THR A 794 -2.23 10.31 -25.34
C THR A 794 -3.40 11.28 -25.41
N CYS A 795 -3.22 12.52 -24.94
CA CYS A 795 -4.09 13.68 -25.17
C CYS A 795 -3.22 14.88 -25.59
N ARG A 796 -2.29 14.67 -26.53
CA ARG A 796 -1.25 15.63 -26.96
C ARG A 796 -1.72 17.09 -27.01
N MET A 797 -0.96 17.95 -26.36
CA MET A 797 -1.01 19.40 -26.54
C MET A 797 -0.46 19.81 -27.91
N GLY A 798 -1.10 20.78 -28.56
CA GLY A 798 -0.59 21.35 -29.80
C GLY A 798 -1.24 22.68 -30.14
N ARG A 799 -0.96 23.17 -31.35
CA ARG A 799 -1.61 24.36 -31.90
C ARG A 799 -3.06 24.04 -32.30
N ARG A 800 -3.92 25.05 -32.38
CA ARG A 800 -5.37 24.86 -32.67
C ARG A 800 -5.66 24.44 -34.12
N ASP A 801 -4.68 24.57 -35.01
CA ASP A 801 -4.68 24.12 -36.40
C ASP A 801 -4.05 22.73 -36.60
N ASP A 802 -3.48 22.12 -35.55
CA ASP A 802 -2.87 20.78 -35.59
C ASP A 802 -3.96 19.70 -35.50
N PRO A 803 -4.20 18.89 -36.55
CA PRO A 803 -5.28 17.90 -36.58
C PRO A 803 -5.05 16.70 -35.64
N ALA A 804 -3.84 16.57 -35.09
CA ALA A 804 -3.47 15.54 -34.10
C ALA A 804 -3.23 16.13 -32.70
N ALA A 805 -3.65 17.38 -32.45
CA ALA A 805 -3.77 17.94 -31.10
C ALA A 805 -5.12 17.56 -30.47
N VAL A 806 -5.11 17.35 -29.16
CA VAL A 806 -6.30 17.07 -28.33
C VAL A 806 -6.60 18.23 -27.40
N VAL A 807 -5.56 18.93 -26.93
CA VAL A 807 -5.68 20.16 -26.14
C VAL A 807 -4.83 21.30 -26.71
N ASP A 808 -5.23 22.54 -26.43
CA ASP A 808 -4.37 23.71 -26.68
C ASP A 808 -3.35 23.94 -25.54
N ALA A 809 -2.53 25.00 -25.67
CA ALA A 809 -1.54 25.42 -24.68
C ALA A 809 -2.10 25.81 -23.29
N LYS A 810 -3.42 25.76 -23.08
CA LYS A 810 -4.06 25.93 -21.75
C LYS A 810 -4.61 24.61 -21.21
N GLY A 811 -4.39 23.50 -21.92
CA GLY A 811 -5.02 22.23 -21.64
C GLY A 811 -6.52 22.19 -21.98
N CYS A 812 -7.08 23.21 -22.65
CA CYS A 812 -8.48 23.20 -23.08
C CYS A 812 -8.70 22.15 -24.18
N VAL A 813 -9.71 21.29 -24.03
CA VAL A 813 -10.01 20.24 -25.01
C VAL A 813 -10.54 20.85 -26.32
N LEU A 814 -10.02 20.37 -27.45
CA LEU A 814 -10.35 20.84 -28.80
C LEU A 814 -11.61 20.14 -29.36
N GLY A 815 -11.83 20.20 -30.68
CA GLY A 815 -12.90 19.42 -31.33
C GLY A 815 -14.32 20.00 -31.15
N GLY A 816 -14.42 21.26 -30.70
CA GLY A 816 -15.69 21.97 -30.56
C GLY A 816 -16.43 21.73 -29.25
N VAL A 817 -15.76 21.28 -28.19
CA VAL A 817 -16.28 21.28 -26.82
C VAL A 817 -15.81 22.52 -26.05
N SER A 818 -16.43 22.81 -24.90
CA SER A 818 -16.04 23.89 -24.00
C SER A 818 -16.12 23.48 -22.52
N ALA A 819 -15.64 24.33 -21.61
CA ALA A 819 -15.56 24.13 -20.16
C ALA A 819 -14.74 22.91 -19.67
N LEU A 820 -13.99 22.22 -20.55
CA LEU A 820 -13.21 21.01 -20.23
C LEU A 820 -11.69 21.23 -20.39
N ARG A 821 -10.90 20.75 -19.43
CA ARG A 821 -9.43 20.66 -19.51
C ARG A 821 -8.93 19.25 -19.22
N VAL A 822 -7.81 18.88 -19.85
CA VAL A 822 -6.96 17.74 -19.44
C VAL A 822 -5.69 18.29 -18.79
N VAL A 823 -5.32 17.74 -17.63
CA VAL A 823 -4.11 18.17 -16.89
C VAL A 823 -3.43 16.95 -16.23
N ASP A 824 -2.58 16.27 -16.99
CA ASP A 824 -1.74 15.15 -16.53
C ASP A 824 -0.58 14.91 -17.51
N ALA A 825 0.05 13.73 -17.43
CA ALA A 825 1.09 13.29 -18.36
C ALA A 825 0.61 13.08 -19.81
N SER A 826 -0.69 12.88 -20.06
CA SER A 826 -1.19 12.63 -21.42
C SER A 826 -1.05 13.84 -22.35
N ILE A 827 -0.89 15.06 -21.83
CA ILE A 827 -0.80 16.27 -22.67
C ILE A 827 0.61 16.57 -23.21
N MET A 828 1.68 15.90 -22.74
CA MET A 828 3.04 16.22 -23.21
C MET A 828 3.19 15.89 -24.71
N PRO A 829 3.58 16.85 -25.58
CA PRO A 829 3.70 16.59 -27.02
C PRO A 829 4.89 15.70 -27.36
N LEU A 830 5.95 15.81 -26.56
CA LEU A 830 7.22 15.10 -26.68
C LEU A 830 7.44 14.27 -25.41
N VAL A 831 8.16 13.16 -25.52
CA VAL A 831 8.64 12.43 -24.34
C VAL A 831 9.87 13.13 -23.78
N MET A 832 9.90 13.36 -22.48
CA MET A 832 11.05 13.92 -21.76
C MET A 832 12.09 12.83 -21.52
N ALA A 833 13.39 13.10 -21.61
CA ALA A 833 14.39 12.11 -21.19
C ALA A 833 14.27 11.85 -19.66
N GLY A 834 14.11 10.59 -19.27
CA GLY A 834 14.02 10.11 -17.88
C GLY A 834 12.65 10.31 -17.22
N GLN A 835 12.62 10.44 -15.89
CA GLN A 835 11.41 10.36 -15.07
C GLN A 835 10.54 11.64 -15.20
N PRO A 836 9.28 11.57 -15.69
CA PRO A 836 8.46 12.75 -16.03
C PRO A 836 7.86 13.51 -14.81
N MET A 837 8.19 13.10 -13.58
CA MET A 837 7.47 13.50 -12.37
C MET A 837 7.52 15.01 -12.07
N ALA A 838 8.68 15.66 -12.18
CA ALA A 838 8.77 17.11 -11.94
C ALA A 838 7.94 17.91 -12.95
N THR A 839 7.96 17.49 -14.21
CA THR A 839 7.22 18.09 -15.32
C THR A 839 5.71 18.01 -15.11
N VAL A 840 5.18 16.87 -14.65
CA VAL A 840 3.75 16.75 -14.28
C VAL A 840 3.37 17.75 -13.17
N TYR A 841 4.20 17.93 -12.13
CA TYR A 841 3.94 18.94 -11.10
C TYR A 841 4.01 20.38 -11.65
N GLY A 842 4.99 20.70 -12.50
CA GLY A 842 5.11 22.03 -13.11
C GLY A 842 3.93 22.37 -14.04
N ILE A 843 3.44 21.40 -14.82
CA ILE A 843 2.22 21.54 -15.63
C ILE A 843 1.01 21.80 -14.73
N ALA A 844 0.87 21.06 -13.63
CA ALA A 844 -0.24 21.23 -12.70
C ALA A 844 -0.20 22.61 -12.00
N GLU A 845 0.97 23.11 -11.59
CA GLU A 845 1.13 24.48 -11.09
C GLU A 845 0.70 25.53 -12.15
N LYS A 846 1.25 25.42 -13.37
CA LYS A 846 0.98 26.36 -14.48
C LYS A 846 -0.50 26.42 -14.83
N LEU A 847 -1.14 25.26 -15.06
CA LEU A 847 -2.55 25.22 -15.42
C LEU A 847 -3.48 25.52 -14.22
N SER A 848 -3.02 25.34 -12.97
CA SER A 848 -3.73 25.85 -11.79
C SER A 848 -3.74 27.39 -11.74
N ALA A 849 -2.63 28.05 -12.05
CA ALA A 849 -2.55 29.51 -12.07
C ALA A 849 -3.49 30.11 -13.13
N ASP A 850 -3.60 29.46 -14.29
CA ASP A 850 -4.58 29.79 -15.32
C ASP A 850 -6.02 29.73 -14.81
N ILE A 851 -6.42 28.63 -14.14
CA ILE A 851 -7.76 28.47 -13.56
C ILE A 851 -8.02 29.48 -12.42
N VAL A 852 -7.05 29.72 -11.54
CA VAL A 852 -7.16 30.72 -10.46
C VAL A 852 -7.36 32.14 -11.03
N SER A 853 -6.69 32.47 -12.14
CA SER A 853 -6.87 33.75 -12.84
C SER A 853 -8.19 33.86 -13.64
N GLY A 854 -9.12 32.91 -13.49
CA GLY A 854 -10.45 32.94 -14.11
C GLY A 854 -10.46 32.69 -15.62
N ARG A 855 -9.34 32.28 -16.22
CA ARG A 855 -9.25 32.03 -17.66
C ARG A 855 -10.01 30.75 -18.03
N LYS A 856 -11.08 30.92 -18.79
CA LYS A 856 -12.01 29.84 -19.18
C LYS A 856 -11.51 29.00 -20.35
N CYS A 857 -12.03 27.77 -20.40
CA CYS A 857 -12.33 27.03 -21.61
C CYS A 857 -13.87 27.00 -21.76
#